data_AF-A0A5M9R7T8-F1
#
_entry.id   AF-A0A5M9R7T8-F1
#
_cell.length_a   1.000
_cell.length_b   1.000
_cell.length_c   1.000
_cell.angle_alpha   90.00
_cell.angle_beta   90.00
_cell.angle_gamma   90.00
#
_symmetry.space_group_name_H-M   'P 1'
#
loop_
_entity.id
_entity.type
_entity.pdbx_description
1 polymer ?
#
loop_
_entity_poly.entity_id
_entity_poly.type
_entity_poly.pdbx_seq_one_letter_code
_entity_poly.pdbx_strand_id
1 'polypeptide(L)'
;MLIFYIKDGFFMRKKVIALFVHSAIFSSGAVFAESVTSPITIGVGQEKNLVSGDTIDIRGSSGIKVDGGKLNMTGVTGTVSGIGNAGYGLSAVNAGSINITGGEYVFSGNDQASTGILIKSGSSLNIDGAKLTGNYTERLGGLYLLNLHDTGTAGNIKNSELTSTNGRIFILSNGADLAMSDTVIRVEGSGSNTVYSMSSQNNSTFSGERLTIISDANYDAASSLFLAHKDLSLKDSRITSNLGQNIFMAGSSDGGVYGDNLVINYKSQKSDGAQGYVAMQAINGGTIDLINSELNVSGDNAAVAVFITADSHLVADGLRLNAEDNAQAIQFQGNNAGATLSNSYITTANAEYGVSFIRGASGSSSDVSSLTLDNTILKSDKWALRSLDGGSLVNVSGANSHVSGDKGAIYINATNTDSDMVFNLSDNARLTGDAYTIDKNGYKAILNLNLSQNAVWNGNVLTHDKNSLANVLLKSGSVWKGAVLPGEQAPGGGTTHISVDDAYWELTDDSTVNSLSLANNATVALGAADGTDFRVLSVNDLSGSGEFILRTDLAATSTKSVSGDVLKVTGSTDGSHTLNVLNNGSADTNGTEKHTVVETADGNGGFSLKNKVELGGYIYELKQNSNDWELYAPGGQSGGGSGDKPVISEGGRAPISAVNAGYLLNIAETQTLSQRMGELRDSQSEGDIWVRGFGGGFDSRTSQAVGDFDTTYGGTQTGIDKRLMVEGGSLYIGAMGGLVNSDQKYKTGNGSVKNYHLGLYSTYIHQSGFYVDSLIKFSDLTYDFGVRDTAGNNVSAKTSSNYYAASIEAGQRFHFNQKQEGLYIEPQVQLTYGYQEDTDFNESNGLQVRVDSYQSLQSRAGVNMGYDVKNSPMPLNVYAKLSYIKEHKADVDFRLNNTTESESFGDKWLLAGIGVSAQVSAKQAFHIDIEKANSDKYEHYRFNAGYRFSF
;
A
#
# COMPACT_ATOMS: atom_id res chain seq x y z
N MET A 1 -7.09 -51.63 -60.43
CA MET A 1 -5.82 -50.87 -60.27
C MET A 1 -5.11 -51.50 -59.09
N LEU A 2 -4.26 -52.51 -59.32
CA LEU A 2 -2.80 -52.43 -59.58
C LEU A 2 -1.96 -52.21 -58.30
N ILE A 3 -0.82 -52.90 -58.03
CA ILE A 3 -0.31 -54.27 -58.36
C ILE A 3 1.00 -54.50 -57.53
N PHE A 4 1.13 -55.63 -56.80
CA PHE A 4 2.39 -56.34 -56.38
C PHE A 4 3.50 -55.55 -55.60
N TYR A 5 4.69 -56.05 -55.17
CA TYR A 5 5.50 -57.30 -55.36
C TYR A 5 6.23 -57.63 -54.02
N ILE A 6 5.98 -58.75 -53.32
CA ILE A 6 6.69 -60.08 -53.35
C ILE A 6 8.16 -60.11 -52.85
N LYS A 7 8.48 -61.06 -51.93
CA LYS A 7 9.70 -61.90 -52.02
C LYS A 7 9.67 -63.20 -51.17
N ASP A 8 9.95 -64.34 -51.81
CA ASP A 8 10.24 -65.67 -51.23
C ASP A 8 11.72 -65.79 -50.78
N GLY A 9 12.20 -66.82 -50.05
CA GLY A 9 11.57 -68.02 -49.46
C GLY A 9 12.60 -69.16 -49.21
N PHE A 10 12.12 -70.39 -48.97
CA PHE A 10 12.86 -71.69 -49.01
C PHE A 10 13.97 -72.01 -47.96
N PHE A 11 13.81 -73.13 -47.22
CA PHE A 11 14.60 -74.37 -47.48
C PHE A 11 13.99 -75.63 -46.80
N MET A 12 14.58 -76.82 -46.99
CA MET A 12 13.91 -78.12 -46.84
C MET A 12 14.62 -79.19 -45.96
N ARG A 13 13.79 -80.07 -45.36
CA ARG A 13 13.99 -81.51 -45.02
C ARG A 13 15.15 -81.95 -44.10
N LYS A 14 14.78 -82.74 -43.07
CA LYS A 14 15.04 -84.21 -43.01
C LYS A 14 14.05 -84.92 -42.05
N LYS A 15 14.00 -86.27 -42.06
CA LYS A 15 12.91 -87.09 -41.47
C LYS A 15 13.38 -88.54 -41.20
N VAL A 16 12.64 -89.29 -40.35
CA VAL A 16 12.74 -90.76 -40.04
C VAL A 16 14.04 -91.13 -39.26
N ILE A 17 14.17 -92.12 -38.35
CA ILE A 17 13.49 -93.39 -37.92
C ILE A 17 13.60 -93.44 -36.35
N ALA A 18 12.83 -94.13 -35.46
CA ALA A 18 11.87 -95.27 -35.42
C ALA A 18 10.47 -94.82 -34.86
N LEU A 19 9.48 -95.58 -34.33
CA LEU A 19 9.21 -96.99 -33.88
C LEU A 19 9.84 -97.40 -32.51
N PHE A 20 9.28 -98.29 -31.66
CA PHE A 20 8.13 -99.23 -31.75
C PHE A 20 7.13 -99.14 -30.55
N VAL A 21 5.99 -99.82 -30.69
CA VAL A 21 4.75 -99.76 -29.87
C VAL A 21 4.79 -100.58 -28.55
N HIS A 22 4.29 -100.02 -27.42
CA HIS A 22 3.15 -100.58 -26.65
C HIS A 22 2.58 -99.68 -25.54
N SER A 23 1.34 -99.97 -25.18
CA SER A 23 0.42 -99.21 -24.31
C SER A 23 0.82 -99.13 -22.84
N ALA A 24 0.84 -97.91 -22.29
CA ALA A 24 0.64 -97.63 -20.87
C ALA A 24 -0.12 -96.30 -20.69
N ILE A 25 -0.87 -96.18 -19.60
CA ILE A 25 -1.78 -95.06 -19.30
C ILE A 25 -1.01 -93.74 -19.20
N PHE A 26 -1.37 -92.76 -20.03
CA PHE A 26 -1.15 -91.35 -19.72
C PHE A 26 -2.48 -90.75 -19.26
N SER A 27 -2.59 -90.49 -17.96
CA SER A 27 -3.74 -89.79 -17.39
C SER A 27 -3.77 -88.35 -17.88
N SER A 28 -4.80 -87.99 -18.62
CA SER A 28 -5.15 -86.57 -18.83
C SER A 28 -5.50 -85.97 -17.47
N GLY A 29 -4.58 -85.19 -16.91
CA GLY A 29 -4.81 -84.39 -15.71
C GLY A 29 -5.81 -83.28 -16.01
N ALA A 30 -7.10 -83.63 -16.03
CA ALA A 30 -8.16 -82.65 -15.97
C ALA A 30 -8.03 -81.93 -14.63
N VAL A 31 -7.71 -80.64 -14.67
CA VAL A 31 -7.85 -79.76 -13.51
C VAL A 31 -9.35 -79.57 -13.31
N PHE A 32 -9.96 -80.48 -12.57
CA PHE A 32 -11.28 -80.29 -12.02
C PHE A 32 -11.19 -79.12 -11.03
N ALA A 33 -12.04 -78.12 -11.21
CA ALA A 33 -12.21 -77.03 -10.26
C ALA A 33 -12.41 -77.58 -8.85
N GLU A 34 -11.54 -77.22 -7.92
CA GLU A 34 -11.68 -77.63 -6.53
C GLU A 34 -12.70 -76.74 -5.84
N SER A 35 -13.82 -77.33 -5.41
CA SER A 35 -14.79 -76.64 -4.55
C SER A 35 -14.38 -76.81 -3.10
N VAL A 36 -13.92 -75.73 -2.48
CA VAL A 36 -13.30 -75.70 -1.16
C VAL A 36 -14.34 -75.29 -0.12
N THR A 37 -14.78 -76.26 0.68
CA THR A 37 -15.80 -76.07 1.73
C THR A 37 -15.20 -76.15 3.13
N SER A 38 -15.69 -75.31 4.04
CA SER A 38 -15.23 -75.18 5.43
C SER A 38 -15.66 -76.31 6.38
N PRO A 39 -14.96 -76.52 7.52
CA PRO A 39 -13.72 -75.85 7.97
C PRO A 39 -12.44 -76.57 7.49
N ILE A 40 -11.37 -75.81 7.25
CA ILE A 40 -10.05 -76.34 6.84
C ILE A 40 -8.95 -75.73 7.70
N THR A 41 -7.92 -76.51 8.04
CA THR A 41 -6.70 -76.00 8.69
C THR A 41 -5.46 -76.41 7.90
N ILE A 42 -4.59 -75.43 7.59
CA ILE A 42 -3.31 -75.59 6.91
C ILE A 42 -2.21 -75.35 7.95
N GLY A 43 -1.55 -76.42 8.39
CA GLY A 43 -0.60 -76.38 9.50
C GLY A 43 0.84 -75.98 9.12
N VAL A 44 1.72 -75.92 10.12
CA VAL A 44 3.14 -75.59 9.99
C VAL A 44 3.80 -76.41 8.87
N GLY A 45 4.43 -75.72 7.92
CA GLY A 45 5.11 -76.34 6.79
C GLY A 45 4.20 -76.90 5.69
N GLN A 46 2.87 -76.75 5.80
CA GLN A 46 1.94 -77.06 4.71
C GLN A 46 1.67 -75.82 3.86
N GLU A 47 1.46 -76.04 2.56
CA GLU A 47 1.05 -75.02 1.60
C GLU A 47 -0.16 -75.52 0.81
N LYS A 48 -1.22 -74.69 0.71
CA LYS A 48 -2.36 -74.92 -0.17
C LYS A 48 -2.36 -73.85 -1.25
N ASN A 49 -2.35 -74.27 -2.50
CA ASN A 49 -2.48 -73.42 -3.67
C ASN A 49 -3.89 -73.62 -4.25
N LEU A 50 -4.57 -72.52 -4.58
CA LEU A 50 -5.86 -72.45 -5.27
C LEU A 50 -5.74 -71.53 -6.48
N VAL A 51 -6.38 -71.89 -7.59
CA VAL A 51 -6.17 -71.26 -8.91
C VAL A 51 -7.48 -70.91 -9.60
N SER A 52 -7.40 -70.06 -10.64
CA SER A 52 -8.58 -69.58 -11.37
C SER A 52 -9.39 -70.73 -11.95
N GLY A 53 -10.64 -70.83 -11.52
CA GLY A 53 -11.54 -71.95 -11.79
C GLY A 53 -11.98 -72.66 -10.51
N ASP A 54 -11.14 -72.71 -9.48
CA ASP A 54 -11.51 -73.16 -8.14
C ASP A 54 -12.52 -72.20 -7.50
N THR A 55 -13.34 -72.71 -6.58
CA THR A 55 -14.37 -71.92 -5.89
C THR A 55 -14.35 -72.16 -4.39
N ILE A 56 -14.45 -71.10 -3.60
CA ILE A 56 -14.57 -71.19 -2.13
C ILE A 56 -16.04 -70.96 -1.75
N ASP A 57 -16.67 -71.93 -1.07
CA ASP A 57 -18.01 -71.79 -0.48
C ASP A 57 -17.91 -72.12 1.02
N ILE A 58 -17.81 -71.08 1.84
CA ILE A 58 -17.65 -71.19 3.29
C ILE A 58 -18.98 -70.82 3.95
N ARG A 59 -19.45 -71.69 4.85
CA ARG A 59 -20.73 -71.52 5.56
C ARG A 59 -20.57 -71.77 7.05
N GLY A 60 -20.99 -70.80 7.86
CA GLY A 60 -20.89 -70.85 9.31
C GLY A 60 -19.66 -70.12 9.89
N SER A 61 -19.40 -70.33 11.18
CA SER A 61 -18.50 -69.51 12.00
C SER A 61 -16.99 -69.87 11.95
N SER A 62 -16.54 -70.75 11.05
CA SER A 62 -15.11 -71.04 10.88
C SER A 62 -14.80 -71.55 9.47
N GLY A 63 -14.07 -70.73 8.70
CA GLY A 63 -13.69 -71.02 7.33
C GLY A 63 -12.33 -71.72 7.18
N ILE A 64 -11.39 -71.07 6.49
CA ILE A 64 -10.04 -71.60 6.28
C ILE A 64 -9.08 -70.95 7.29
N LYS A 65 -8.40 -71.79 8.09
CA LYS A 65 -7.36 -71.40 9.04
C LYS A 65 -5.98 -71.75 8.51
N VAL A 66 -5.03 -70.82 8.58
CA VAL A 66 -3.61 -71.02 8.32
C VAL A 66 -2.87 -70.90 9.64
N ASP A 67 -2.22 -71.97 10.09
CA ASP A 67 -1.64 -72.10 11.43
C ASP A 67 -0.13 -72.40 11.28
N GLY A 68 0.66 -71.35 11.07
CA GLY A 68 2.06 -71.43 10.63
C GLY A 68 2.31 -72.02 9.23
N GLY A 69 1.24 -72.26 8.47
CA GLY A 69 1.29 -72.73 7.08
C GLY A 69 1.19 -71.58 6.05
N LYS A 70 0.88 -71.93 4.79
CA LYS A 70 0.64 -70.98 3.70
C LYS A 70 -0.62 -71.29 2.90
N LEU A 71 -1.39 -70.25 2.57
CA LEU A 71 -2.49 -70.29 1.60
C LEU A 71 -2.19 -69.30 0.48
N ASN A 72 -2.12 -69.79 -0.76
CA ASN A 72 -1.97 -68.96 -1.95
C ASN A 72 -3.20 -69.12 -2.85
N MET A 73 -3.78 -68.02 -3.32
CA MET A 73 -5.04 -67.97 -4.07
C MET A 73 -4.88 -67.07 -5.29
N THR A 74 -4.95 -67.63 -6.51
CA THR A 74 -4.67 -66.88 -7.75
C THR A 74 -5.88 -66.89 -8.69
N GLY A 75 -6.60 -65.78 -8.79
CA GLY A 75 -7.77 -65.64 -9.67
C GLY A 75 -9.00 -66.44 -9.23
N VAL A 76 -9.09 -66.83 -7.96
CA VAL A 76 -10.17 -67.63 -7.39
C VAL A 76 -11.42 -66.76 -7.18
N THR A 77 -12.61 -67.34 -7.32
CA THR A 77 -13.86 -66.68 -6.85
C THR A 77 -14.35 -67.33 -5.56
N GLY A 78 -14.70 -66.51 -4.57
CA GLY A 78 -15.07 -66.98 -3.24
C GLY A 78 -16.33 -66.32 -2.68
N THR A 79 -17.21 -67.13 -2.12
CA THR A 79 -18.36 -66.67 -1.34
C THR A 79 -18.24 -67.24 0.08
N VAL A 80 -18.12 -66.35 1.05
CA VAL A 80 -18.14 -66.66 2.48
C VAL A 80 -19.46 -66.14 3.04
N SER A 81 -20.27 -67.00 3.64
CA SER A 81 -21.63 -66.65 4.04
C SER A 81 -22.06 -67.22 5.39
N GLY A 82 -22.89 -66.47 6.12
CA GLY A 82 -23.34 -66.87 7.46
C GLY A 82 -22.19 -67.00 8.45
N ILE A 83 -21.18 -66.12 8.34
CA ILE A 83 -20.18 -65.96 9.41
C ILE A 83 -20.96 -65.44 10.63
N GLY A 84 -20.98 -66.25 11.69
CA GLY A 84 -21.66 -65.97 12.95
C GLY A 84 -20.69 -65.84 14.14
N ASN A 85 -21.19 -65.29 15.25
CA ASN A 85 -20.54 -65.06 16.56
C ASN A 85 -19.01 -65.27 16.61
N ALA A 86 -18.25 -64.20 16.44
CA ALA A 86 -16.77 -64.17 16.47
C ALA A 86 -16.05 -65.08 15.45
N GLY A 87 -16.75 -65.54 14.41
CA GLY A 87 -16.20 -66.37 13.34
C GLY A 87 -15.35 -65.63 12.30
N TYR A 88 -14.65 -66.39 11.46
CA TYR A 88 -13.80 -65.90 10.38
C TYR A 88 -14.01 -66.65 9.06
N GLY A 89 -13.92 -65.94 7.93
CA GLY A 89 -13.89 -66.53 6.59
C GLY A 89 -12.52 -67.11 6.24
N LEU A 90 -11.49 -66.27 6.28
CA LEU A 90 -10.08 -66.66 6.20
C LEU A 90 -9.37 -66.22 7.48
N SER A 91 -8.41 -66.99 7.98
CA SER A 91 -7.56 -66.56 9.10
C SER A 91 -6.13 -67.08 9.00
N ALA A 92 -5.16 -66.28 9.43
CA ALA A 92 -3.77 -66.68 9.62
C ALA A 92 -3.33 -66.41 11.06
N VAL A 93 -2.71 -67.41 11.69
CA VAL A 93 -2.17 -67.35 13.06
C VAL A 93 -0.79 -68.02 13.12
N ASN A 94 -0.04 -67.75 14.19
CA ASN A 94 1.25 -68.40 14.50
C ASN A 94 2.26 -68.30 13.34
N ALA A 95 2.48 -67.09 12.83
CA ALA A 95 3.30 -66.80 11.64
C ALA A 95 2.81 -67.48 10.33
N GLY A 96 1.50 -67.68 10.19
CA GLY A 96 0.88 -68.12 8.94
C GLY A 96 0.93 -67.04 7.85
N SER A 97 0.67 -67.43 6.60
CA SER A 97 0.63 -66.51 5.46
C SER A 97 -0.56 -66.76 4.54
N ILE A 98 -1.29 -65.70 4.17
CA ILE A 98 -2.34 -65.69 3.15
C ILE A 98 -1.88 -64.76 2.01
N ASN A 99 -1.85 -65.28 0.79
CA ASN A 99 -1.45 -64.56 -0.42
C ASN A 99 -2.56 -64.65 -1.46
N ILE A 100 -3.11 -63.52 -1.90
CA ILE A 100 -4.21 -63.44 -2.86
C ILE A 100 -3.74 -62.63 -4.07
N THR A 101 -3.90 -63.17 -5.27
CA THR A 101 -3.49 -62.52 -6.53
C THR A 101 -4.65 -62.60 -7.53
N GLY A 102 -5.43 -61.53 -7.64
CA GLY A 102 -6.66 -61.50 -8.42
C GLY A 102 -7.81 -62.33 -7.84
N GLY A 103 -8.98 -62.21 -8.48
CA GLY A 103 -10.22 -62.86 -8.06
C GLY A 103 -11.21 -61.91 -7.39
N GLU A 104 -12.40 -62.42 -7.11
CA GLU A 104 -13.50 -61.69 -6.43
C GLU A 104 -14.00 -62.50 -5.23
N TYR A 105 -14.02 -61.85 -4.06
CA TYR A 105 -14.28 -62.50 -2.77
C TYR A 105 -15.36 -61.75 -2.01
N VAL A 106 -16.55 -62.36 -1.92
CA VAL A 106 -17.70 -61.81 -1.21
C VAL A 106 -17.79 -62.42 0.18
N PHE A 107 -17.69 -61.59 1.21
CA PHE A 107 -17.85 -61.96 2.61
C PHE A 107 -19.21 -61.44 3.11
N SER A 108 -19.97 -62.30 3.77
CA SER A 108 -21.28 -61.94 4.33
C SER A 108 -21.47 -62.54 5.73
N GLY A 109 -21.81 -61.68 6.67
CA GLY A 109 -21.97 -62.01 8.08
C GLY A 109 -23.19 -61.29 8.66
N ASN A 110 -23.85 -61.95 9.61
CA ASN A 110 -25.14 -61.55 10.15
C ASN A 110 -25.14 -61.41 11.68
N ASP A 111 -23.98 -61.47 12.32
CA ASP A 111 -23.86 -61.53 13.79
C ASP A 111 -22.56 -60.86 14.29
N GLN A 112 -22.59 -60.44 15.54
CA GLN A 112 -21.57 -59.65 16.22
C GLN A 112 -20.16 -60.27 16.11
N ALA A 113 -19.15 -59.43 15.95
CA ALA A 113 -17.71 -59.79 15.86
C ALA A 113 -17.25 -60.66 14.67
N SER A 114 -18.11 -60.90 13.66
CA SER A 114 -17.77 -61.72 12.49
C SER A 114 -16.78 -61.02 11.53
N THR A 115 -15.73 -61.73 11.11
CA THR A 115 -14.62 -61.18 10.31
C THR A 115 -14.46 -61.86 8.95
N GLY A 116 -14.19 -61.10 7.89
CA GLY A 116 -13.84 -61.62 6.56
C GLY A 116 -12.47 -62.32 6.56
N ILE A 117 -11.41 -61.54 6.79
CA ILE A 117 -10.01 -62.01 6.87
C ILE A 117 -9.40 -61.61 8.24
N LEU A 118 -8.98 -62.58 9.04
CA LEU A 118 -8.49 -62.42 10.41
C LEU A 118 -7.01 -62.82 10.55
N ILE A 119 -6.10 -61.86 10.65
CA ILE A 119 -4.65 -62.09 10.73
C ILE A 119 -4.16 -61.76 12.14
N LYS A 120 -3.50 -62.72 12.80
CA LYS A 120 -3.04 -62.60 14.19
C LYS A 120 -1.67 -63.21 14.45
N SER A 121 -1.06 -62.79 15.55
CA SER A 121 0.11 -63.45 16.16
C SER A 121 1.27 -63.66 15.18
N GLY A 122 1.78 -62.55 14.63
CA GLY A 122 2.96 -62.52 13.76
C GLY A 122 2.72 -63.00 12.32
N SER A 123 1.46 -63.03 11.87
CA SER A 123 1.08 -63.59 10.57
C SER A 123 1.00 -62.54 9.46
N SER A 124 1.00 -62.98 8.21
CA SER A 124 1.07 -62.11 7.01
C SER A 124 -0.14 -62.24 6.08
N LEU A 125 -0.52 -61.11 5.47
CA LEU A 125 -1.52 -61.02 4.41
C LEU A 125 -0.97 -60.21 3.24
N ASN A 126 -0.92 -60.79 2.04
CA ASN A 126 -0.56 -60.09 0.81
C ASN A 126 -1.71 -60.18 -0.19
N ILE A 127 -2.13 -59.06 -0.77
CA ILE A 127 -3.22 -58.99 -1.76
C ILE A 127 -2.78 -58.13 -2.96
N ASP A 128 -2.88 -58.67 -4.18
CA ASP A 128 -2.52 -57.99 -5.43
C ASP A 128 -3.65 -58.15 -6.46
N GLY A 129 -4.22 -57.05 -6.96
CA GLY A 129 -5.16 -57.08 -8.08
C GLY A 129 -6.54 -57.70 -7.80
N ALA A 130 -6.94 -57.85 -6.53
CA ALA A 130 -8.15 -58.57 -6.14
C ALA A 130 -9.31 -57.65 -5.75
N LYS A 131 -10.55 -58.15 -5.86
CA LYS A 131 -11.75 -57.47 -5.37
C LYS A 131 -12.30 -58.15 -4.13
N LEU A 132 -12.43 -57.40 -3.04
CA LEU A 132 -13.03 -57.85 -1.78
C LEU A 132 -14.34 -57.08 -1.55
N THR A 133 -15.39 -57.77 -1.11
CA THR A 133 -16.71 -57.14 -0.87
C THR A 133 -17.33 -57.69 0.41
N GLY A 134 -17.49 -56.84 1.43
CA GLY A 134 -18.11 -57.18 2.71
C GLY A 134 -19.56 -56.70 2.79
N ASN A 135 -20.52 -57.62 2.66
CA ASN A 135 -21.96 -57.38 2.68
C ASN A 135 -22.55 -57.80 4.03
N TYR A 136 -22.90 -56.82 4.88
CA TYR A 136 -23.31 -57.07 6.26
C TYR A 136 -24.76 -56.68 6.54
N THR A 137 -25.49 -57.54 7.26
CA THR A 137 -26.95 -57.40 7.45
C THR A 137 -27.37 -56.83 8.80
N GLU A 138 -26.57 -56.99 9.86
CA GLU A 138 -26.89 -56.47 11.20
C GLU A 138 -25.89 -55.41 11.66
N ARG A 139 -26.41 -54.30 12.18
CA ARG A 139 -25.62 -53.16 12.68
C ARG A 139 -25.18 -53.41 14.12
N LEU A 140 -23.89 -53.58 14.37
CA LEU A 140 -23.18 -53.15 15.60
C LEU A 140 -21.69 -53.53 15.57
N GLY A 141 -20.82 -52.58 15.95
CA GLY A 141 -19.55 -52.81 16.67
C GLY A 141 -18.38 -53.55 16.00
N GLY A 142 -18.58 -54.72 15.37
CA GLY A 142 -17.53 -55.73 15.19
C GLY A 142 -17.51 -56.46 13.85
N LEU A 143 -18.17 -55.95 12.81
CA LEU A 143 -18.12 -56.54 11.46
C LEU A 143 -16.99 -55.93 10.65
N TYR A 144 -16.01 -56.75 10.28
CA TYR A 144 -14.77 -56.34 9.62
C TYR A 144 -14.52 -57.14 8.35
N LEU A 145 -14.18 -56.47 7.25
CA LEU A 145 -13.62 -57.13 6.07
C LEU A 145 -12.20 -57.64 6.38
N LEU A 146 -11.37 -56.80 7.03
CA LEU A 146 -10.02 -57.13 7.50
C LEU A 146 -9.87 -56.86 9.01
N ASN A 147 -9.24 -57.78 9.74
CA ASN A 147 -8.92 -57.62 11.17
C ASN A 147 -7.48 -58.11 11.41
N LEU A 148 -6.56 -57.16 11.64
CA LEU A 148 -5.13 -57.41 11.83
C LEU A 148 -4.76 -57.08 13.28
N HIS A 149 -4.11 -58.00 13.98
CA HIS A 149 -3.86 -57.87 15.42
C HIS A 149 -2.57 -58.57 15.89
N ASP A 150 -2.01 -58.11 17.01
CA ASP A 150 -0.72 -58.48 17.61
C ASP A 150 0.53 -57.91 16.90
N THR A 151 1.57 -57.63 17.69
CA THR A 151 2.87 -57.15 17.22
C THR A 151 3.47 -58.07 16.15
N GLY A 152 3.90 -57.47 15.03
CA GLY A 152 4.53 -58.20 13.93
C GLY A 152 3.55 -58.90 12.98
N THR A 153 2.24 -58.76 13.19
CA THR A 153 1.25 -59.02 12.15
C THR A 153 1.29 -57.93 11.09
N ALA A 154 1.41 -58.30 9.82
CA ALA A 154 1.57 -57.34 8.71
C ALA A 154 0.65 -57.64 7.51
N GLY A 155 0.06 -56.59 6.95
CA GLY A 155 -0.71 -56.63 5.71
C GLY A 155 -0.12 -55.75 4.61
N ASN A 156 -0.18 -56.21 3.36
CA ASN A 156 0.16 -55.45 2.17
C ASN A 156 -0.91 -55.67 1.09
N ILE A 157 -1.57 -54.61 0.65
CA ILE A 157 -2.63 -54.65 -0.37
C ILE A 157 -2.28 -53.69 -1.50
N LYS A 158 -2.40 -54.13 -2.75
CA LYS A 158 -2.20 -53.24 -3.90
C LYS A 158 -3.07 -53.58 -5.10
N ASN A 159 -3.24 -52.61 -6.01
CA ASN A 159 -4.00 -52.75 -7.27
C ASN A 159 -5.45 -53.26 -7.09
N SER A 160 -6.05 -53.08 -5.90
CA SER A 160 -7.24 -53.83 -5.47
C SER A 160 -8.50 -52.96 -5.33
N GLU A 161 -9.68 -53.58 -5.20
CA GLU A 161 -10.92 -52.89 -4.82
C GLU A 161 -11.50 -53.50 -3.53
N LEU A 162 -11.69 -52.69 -2.49
CA LEU A 162 -12.24 -53.09 -1.19
C LEU A 162 -13.57 -52.35 -0.95
N THR A 163 -14.69 -53.07 -1.02
CA THR A 163 -16.02 -52.53 -0.72
C THR A 163 -16.54 -53.07 0.60
N SER A 164 -17.15 -52.23 1.44
CA SER A 164 -17.96 -52.70 2.56
C SER A 164 -19.27 -51.92 2.72
N THR A 165 -20.36 -52.67 2.77
CA THR A 165 -21.73 -52.16 2.95
C THR A 165 -22.20 -52.55 4.35
N ASN A 166 -22.52 -51.54 5.18
CA ASN A 166 -22.86 -51.61 6.62
C ASN A 166 -21.77 -52.18 7.56
N GLY A 167 -20.55 -52.42 7.07
CA GLY A 167 -19.41 -52.95 7.84
C GLY A 167 -18.21 -52.02 7.86
N ARG A 168 -17.09 -52.52 8.40
CA ARG A 168 -15.79 -51.83 8.43
C ARG A 168 -14.83 -52.47 7.42
N ILE A 169 -14.04 -51.65 6.75
CA ILE A 169 -12.99 -52.09 5.82
C ILE A 169 -11.85 -52.76 6.61
N PHE A 170 -11.32 -52.09 7.65
CA PHE A 170 -10.32 -52.70 8.52
C PHE A 170 -10.34 -52.22 9.97
N ILE A 171 -9.79 -53.06 10.85
CA ILE A 171 -9.24 -52.66 12.15
C ILE A 171 -7.82 -53.21 12.30
N LEU A 172 -6.93 -52.37 12.83
CA LEU A 172 -5.58 -52.72 13.27
C LEU A 172 -5.53 -52.57 14.80
N SER A 173 -4.93 -53.53 15.51
CA SER A 173 -4.87 -53.49 16.98
C SER A 173 -3.63 -54.16 17.56
N ASN A 174 -3.08 -53.57 18.62
CA ASN A 174 -1.98 -54.12 19.43
C ASN A 174 -0.68 -54.31 18.63
N GLY A 175 -0.31 -53.32 17.81
CA GLY A 175 0.98 -53.28 17.09
C GLY A 175 0.99 -54.00 15.73
N ALA A 176 -0.15 -54.06 15.05
CA ALA A 176 -0.24 -54.60 13.69
C ALA A 176 -0.08 -53.51 12.63
N ASP A 177 0.51 -53.85 11.48
CA ASP A 177 0.82 -52.88 10.42
C ASP A 177 0.07 -53.22 9.12
N LEU A 178 -0.42 -52.20 8.39
CA LEU A 178 -1.10 -52.38 7.10
C LEU A 178 -0.68 -51.31 6.09
N ALA A 179 -0.06 -51.76 4.99
CA ALA A 179 0.22 -50.95 3.82
C ALA A 179 -0.85 -51.17 2.73
N MET A 180 -1.29 -50.09 2.08
CA MET A 180 -2.12 -50.12 0.89
C MET A 180 -1.55 -49.22 -0.22
N SER A 181 -1.59 -49.67 -1.47
CA SER A 181 -1.20 -48.84 -2.63
C SER A 181 -2.13 -49.03 -3.84
N ASP A 182 -2.34 -47.99 -4.66
CA ASP A 182 -3.05 -48.10 -5.95
C ASP A 182 -4.42 -48.81 -5.84
N THR A 183 -5.16 -48.53 -4.76
CA THR A 183 -6.32 -49.32 -4.31
C THR A 183 -7.56 -48.44 -4.16
N VAL A 184 -8.70 -48.95 -4.64
CA VAL A 184 -10.02 -48.32 -4.52
C VAL A 184 -10.71 -48.84 -3.26
N ILE A 185 -11.25 -47.93 -2.45
CA ILE A 185 -11.98 -48.27 -1.22
C ILE A 185 -13.38 -47.65 -1.29
N ARG A 186 -14.41 -48.46 -1.04
CA ARG A 186 -15.82 -48.03 -1.03
C ARG A 186 -16.48 -48.36 0.30
N VAL A 187 -17.09 -47.35 0.91
CA VAL A 187 -17.84 -47.50 2.17
C VAL A 187 -19.29 -47.07 1.92
N GLU A 188 -20.22 -47.94 2.24
CA GLU A 188 -21.66 -47.75 2.00
C GLU A 188 -22.47 -48.08 3.26
N GLY A 189 -23.62 -47.44 3.45
CA GLY A 189 -24.59 -47.81 4.48
C GLY A 189 -25.19 -46.63 5.22
N SER A 190 -26.00 -46.90 6.24
CA SER A 190 -26.53 -45.84 7.11
C SER A 190 -26.76 -46.28 8.56
N GLY A 191 -26.53 -45.37 9.51
CA GLY A 191 -26.62 -45.73 10.93
C GLY A 191 -26.48 -44.59 11.93
N SER A 192 -26.92 -44.88 13.15
CA SER A 192 -26.98 -43.99 14.31
C SER A 192 -26.16 -44.56 15.48
N ASN A 193 -25.04 -45.21 15.15
CA ASN A 193 -24.10 -45.80 16.10
C ASN A 193 -22.69 -45.49 15.58
N THR A 194 -21.77 -45.17 16.48
CA THR A 194 -20.38 -44.81 16.17
C THR A 194 -19.65 -45.90 15.37
N VAL A 195 -19.43 -45.65 14.08
CA VAL A 195 -18.70 -46.54 13.16
C VAL A 195 -17.44 -45.85 12.64
N TYR A 196 -16.29 -46.44 12.98
CA TYR A 196 -15.02 -46.15 12.31
C TYR A 196 -14.84 -47.14 11.17
N SER A 197 -14.90 -46.68 9.92
CA SER A 197 -14.84 -47.58 8.74
C SER A 197 -13.45 -48.18 8.55
N MET A 198 -12.41 -47.44 8.92
CA MET A 198 -11.02 -47.84 8.99
C MET A 198 -10.46 -47.33 10.32
N SER A 199 -9.71 -48.15 11.07
CA SER A 199 -9.22 -47.75 12.39
C SER A 199 -7.87 -48.37 12.72
N SER A 200 -6.93 -47.52 13.18
CA SER A 200 -5.67 -47.94 13.77
C SER A 200 -5.70 -47.68 15.28
N GLN A 201 -5.54 -48.75 16.08
CA GLN A 201 -5.64 -48.71 17.54
C GLN A 201 -4.43 -49.38 18.20
N ASN A 202 -4.15 -49.00 19.44
CA ASN A 202 -3.17 -49.63 20.33
C ASN A 202 -1.81 -49.89 19.64
N ASN A 203 -1.07 -48.83 19.33
CA ASN A 203 0.28 -48.88 18.74
C ASN A 203 0.44 -49.45 17.31
N SER A 204 -0.65 -49.75 16.62
CA SER A 204 -0.69 -50.18 15.20
C SER A 204 -0.39 -49.05 14.21
N THR A 205 0.01 -49.35 12.97
CA THR A 205 0.26 -48.32 11.93
C THR A 205 -0.44 -48.61 10.60
N PHE A 206 -0.83 -47.54 9.88
CA PHE A 206 -1.40 -47.64 8.54
C PHE A 206 -0.70 -46.68 7.58
N SER A 207 -0.40 -47.15 6.36
CA SER A 207 0.17 -46.33 5.29
C SER A 207 -0.58 -46.59 3.98
N GLY A 208 -1.11 -45.54 3.36
CA GLY A 208 -1.82 -45.60 2.08
C GLY A 208 -1.20 -44.70 1.02
N GLU A 209 -0.99 -45.21 -0.19
CA GLU A 209 -0.41 -44.47 -1.32
C GLU A 209 -1.29 -44.57 -2.57
N ARG A 210 -1.56 -43.47 -3.27
CA ARG A 210 -2.43 -43.45 -4.48
C ARG A 210 -3.81 -44.13 -4.27
N LEU A 211 -4.40 -43.96 -3.09
CA LEU A 211 -5.72 -44.52 -2.77
C LEU A 211 -6.84 -43.64 -3.35
N THR A 212 -7.91 -44.29 -3.81
CA THR A 212 -9.18 -43.62 -4.16
C THR A 212 -10.26 -44.11 -3.22
N ILE A 213 -10.69 -43.25 -2.30
CA ILE A 213 -11.60 -43.62 -1.21
C ILE A 213 -12.93 -42.87 -1.37
N ILE A 214 -14.03 -43.62 -1.46
CA ILE A 214 -15.38 -43.11 -1.64
C ILE A 214 -16.23 -43.58 -0.46
N SER A 215 -16.84 -42.65 0.26
CA SER A 215 -17.86 -42.93 1.27
C SER A 215 -19.22 -42.38 0.85
N ASP A 216 -20.11 -43.32 0.54
CA ASP A 216 -21.55 -43.11 0.40
C ASP A 216 -22.25 -43.61 1.68
N ALA A 217 -21.60 -43.44 2.84
CA ALA A 217 -22.12 -43.84 4.13
C ALA A 217 -22.68 -42.64 4.91
N ASN A 218 -23.91 -42.80 5.41
CA ASN A 218 -24.60 -41.80 6.23
C ASN A 218 -24.63 -42.27 7.69
N TYR A 219 -23.55 -41.96 8.42
CA TYR A 219 -23.41 -42.28 9.85
C TYR A 219 -23.49 -41.02 10.71
N ASP A 220 -23.72 -41.21 12.01
CA ASP A 220 -23.77 -40.12 13.00
C ASP A 220 -22.47 -39.27 13.07
N ALA A 221 -22.58 -38.06 13.62
CA ALA A 221 -21.48 -37.11 13.72
C ALA A 221 -20.31 -37.51 14.63
N ALA A 222 -20.40 -38.67 15.32
CA ALA A 222 -19.29 -39.27 16.08
C ALA A 222 -18.56 -40.36 15.28
N SER A 223 -19.14 -40.81 14.17
CA SER A 223 -18.55 -41.80 13.26
C SER A 223 -17.50 -41.15 12.36
N SER A 224 -16.56 -41.94 11.83
CA SER A 224 -15.52 -41.42 10.94
C SER A 224 -15.04 -42.46 9.93
N LEU A 225 -14.59 -42.02 8.76
CA LEU A 225 -13.99 -42.87 7.75
C LEU A 225 -12.68 -43.47 8.29
N PHE A 226 -11.86 -42.64 8.93
CA PHE A 226 -10.65 -43.03 9.65
C PHE A 226 -10.68 -42.63 11.13
N LEU A 227 -10.27 -43.55 12.01
CA LEU A 227 -9.84 -43.25 13.38
C LEU A 227 -8.36 -43.61 13.57
N ALA A 228 -7.56 -42.62 13.98
CA ALA A 228 -6.15 -42.75 14.31
C ALA A 228 -5.91 -42.57 15.82
N HIS A 229 -5.57 -43.66 16.52
CA HIS A 229 -4.90 -43.59 17.85
C HIS A 229 -3.37 -43.70 17.73
N LYS A 230 -2.86 -43.77 16.49
CA LYS A 230 -1.45 -43.74 16.09
C LYS A 230 -1.37 -43.42 14.60
N ASP A 231 -0.22 -42.93 14.15
CA ASP A 231 0.29 -42.82 12.78
C ASP A 231 -0.61 -43.45 11.69
N LEU A 232 -1.48 -42.61 11.14
CA LEU A 232 -2.23 -42.88 9.92
C LEU A 232 -1.62 -42.03 8.80
N SER A 233 -0.81 -42.65 7.94
CA SER A 233 -0.16 -41.96 6.81
C SER A 233 -0.93 -42.18 5.51
N LEU A 234 -1.15 -41.10 4.75
CA LEU A 234 -1.74 -41.11 3.42
C LEU A 234 -0.92 -40.22 2.47
N LYS A 235 -0.66 -40.71 1.26
CA LYS A 235 0.07 -39.97 0.21
C LYS A 235 -0.59 -40.08 -1.16
N ASP A 236 -0.55 -39.01 -1.95
CA ASP A 236 -1.02 -38.94 -3.34
C ASP A 236 -2.48 -39.46 -3.51
N SER A 237 -3.30 -39.30 -2.48
CA SER A 237 -4.57 -40.03 -2.31
C SER A 237 -5.78 -39.10 -2.35
N ARG A 238 -6.87 -39.56 -2.99
CA ARG A 238 -8.12 -38.82 -3.13
C ARG A 238 -9.21 -39.43 -2.24
N ILE A 239 -9.86 -38.60 -1.45
CA ILE A 239 -11.00 -38.96 -0.59
C ILE A 239 -12.25 -38.18 -1.04
N THR A 240 -13.40 -38.84 -1.02
CA THR A 240 -14.71 -38.23 -1.26
C THR A 240 -15.75 -38.82 -0.29
N SER A 241 -16.36 -37.98 0.54
CA SER A 241 -17.46 -38.33 1.46
C SER A 241 -18.72 -37.58 1.00
N ASN A 242 -19.71 -38.31 0.49
CA ASN A 242 -20.88 -37.74 -0.19
C ASN A 242 -22.08 -37.48 0.75
N LEU A 243 -22.17 -38.23 1.85
CA LEU A 243 -23.30 -38.20 2.81
C LEU A 243 -22.85 -37.80 4.23
N GLY A 244 -21.79 -36.99 4.32
CA GLY A 244 -21.39 -36.30 5.55
C GLY A 244 -20.62 -37.12 6.59
N GLN A 245 -20.25 -38.39 6.35
CA GLN A 245 -19.36 -39.11 7.28
C GLN A 245 -18.04 -38.34 7.45
N ASN A 246 -17.69 -37.97 8.69
CA ASN A 246 -16.44 -37.29 9.03
C ASN A 246 -15.26 -38.11 8.47
N ILE A 247 -14.23 -37.47 7.93
CA ILE A 247 -13.17 -38.16 7.19
C ILE A 247 -12.05 -38.63 8.13
N PHE A 248 -11.56 -37.76 9.00
CA PHE A 248 -10.48 -38.06 9.95
C PHE A 248 -10.89 -37.72 11.37
N MET A 249 -10.60 -38.63 12.30
CA MET A 249 -10.54 -38.36 13.73
C MET A 249 -9.18 -38.81 14.28
N ALA A 250 -8.32 -37.85 14.61
CA ALA A 250 -7.09 -38.07 15.38
C ALA A 250 -7.45 -38.04 16.88
N GLY A 251 -7.24 -39.15 17.60
CA GLY A 251 -7.98 -39.43 18.84
C GLY A 251 -7.18 -39.50 20.15
N SER A 252 -5.88 -39.25 20.12
CA SER A 252 -4.97 -39.38 21.28
C SER A 252 -3.63 -38.66 21.06
N SER A 253 -2.96 -38.25 22.15
CA SER A 253 -1.59 -37.69 22.16
C SER A 253 -0.57 -38.45 21.31
N ASP A 254 -0.68 -39.77 21.28
CA ASP A 254 0.28 -40.67 20.63
C ASP A 254 -0.13 -40.95 19.16
N GLY A 255 -1.04 -40.16 18.59
CA GLY A 255 -1.62 -40.40 17.27
C GLY A 255 -1.80 -39.18 16.37
N GLY A 256 -1.13 -39.23 15.23
CA GLY A 256 -1.27 -38.29 14.12
C GLY A 256 -1.96 -38.87 12.89
N VAL A 257 -2.67 -38.01 12.17
CA VAL A 257 -3.01 -38.20 10.75
C VAL A 257 -2.01 -37.41 9.92
N TYR A 258 -1.30 -38.05 9.00
CA TYR A 258 -0.25 -37.45 8.18
C TYR A 258 -0.61 -37.55 6.69
N GLY A 259 -0.93 -36.43 6.06
CA GLY A 259 -1.31 -36.34 4.66
C GLY A 259 -0.28 -35.61 3.80
N ASP A 260 0.14 -36.21 2.69
CA ASP A 260 0.98 -35.57 1.67
C ASP A 260 0.29 -35.64 0.29
N ASN A 261 0.06 -34.49 -0.34
CA ASN A 261 -0.63 -34.37 -1.62
C ASN A 261 -2.02 -35.07 -1.63
N LEU A 262 -2.85 -34.76 -0.63
CA LEU A 262 -4.21 -35.29 -0.51
C LEU A 262 -5.23 -34.39 -1.22
N VAL A 263 -6.26 -34.99 -1.82
CA VAL A 263 -7.42 -34.27 -2.37
C VAL A 263 -8.69 -34.76 -1.70
N ILE A 264 -9.20 -33.98 -0.74
CA ILE A 264 -10.27 -34.34 0.19
C ILE A 264 -11.54 -33.56 -0.18
N ASN A 265 -12.65 -34.27 -0.38
CA ASN A 265 -13.92 -33.68 -0.77
C ASN A 265 -14.99 -34.15 0.21
N TYR A 266 -15.56 -33.24 0.98
CA TYR A 266 -16.60 -33.52 1.97
C TYR A 266 -17.89 -32.79 1.60
N LYS A 267 -18.97 -33.54 1.49
CA LYS A 267 -20.32 -33.03 1.23
C LYS A 267 -21.26 -33.52 2.32
N SER A 268 -21.99 -32.60 2.94
CA SER A 268 -23.05 -32.93 3.91
C SER A 268 -24.27 -32.06 3.65
N GLN A 269 -25.30 -32.60 2.98
CA GLN A 269 -26.53 -31.90 2.63
C GLN A 269 -27.75 -32.51 3.35
N LYS A 270 -28.64 -31.65 3.86
CA LYS A 270 -29.86 -32.09 4.56
C LYS A 270 -30.87 -32.76 3.63
N SER A 271 -30.87 -32.39 2.34
CA SER A 271 -31.66 -33.07 1.29
C SER A 271 -31.34 -34.55 1.18
N ASP A 272 -30.07 -34.91 1.42
CA ASP A 272 -29.54 -36.25 1.25
C ASP A 272 -29.60 -37.03 2.58
N GLY A 273 -30.16 -36.39 3.62
CA GLY A 273 -30.32 -36.93 4.97
C GLY A 273 -29.02 -37.03 5.77
N ALA A 274 -27.93 -36.38 5.33
CA ALA A 274 -26.61 -36.49 5.93
C ALA A 274 -26.59 -36.07 7.42
N GLN A 275 -25.90 -36.85 8.27
CA GLN A 275 -25.90 -36.64 9.73
C GLN A 275 -24.60 -36.07 10.32
N GLY A 276 -23.49 -36.07 9.58
CA GLY A 276 -22.24 -35.44 10.03
C GLY A 276 -22.22 -33.94 9.75
N TYR A 277 -21.49 -33.20 10.58
CA TYR A 277 -21.38 -31.73 10.53
C TYR A 277 -19.92 -31.25 10.39
N VAL A 278 -18.95 -32.17 10.43
CA VAL A 278 -17.53 -31.84 10.49
C VAL A 278 -16.72 -32.72 9.54
N ALA A 279 -15.87 -32.14 8.70
CA ALA A 279 -15.05 -32.94 7.78
C ALA A 279 -13.87 -33.62 8.49
N MET A 280 -13.18 -32.94 9.42
CA MET A 280 -11.97 -33.43 10.08
C MET A 280 -11.92 -33.02 11.57
N GLN A 281 -11.46 -33.92 12.45
CA GLN A 281 -11.47 -33.74 13.90
C GLN A 281 -10.11 -34.11 14.54
N ALA A 282 -9.57 -33.20 15.35
CA ALA A 282 -8.40 -33.43 16.20
C ALA A 282 -8.85 -33.35 17.67
N ILE A 283 -8.76 -34.47 18.41
CA ILE A 283 -9.27 -34.59 19.78
C ILE A 283 -8.32 -35.36 20.71
N ASN A 284 -8.43 -35.07 22.02
CA ASN A 284 -7.68 -35.74 23.10
C ASN A 284 -6.14 -35.73 22.92
N GLY A 285 -5.60 -34.64 22.37
CA GLY A 285 -4.17 -34.52 22.04
C GLY A 285 -3.80 -34.99 20.63
N GLY A 286 -4.76 -35.43 19.82
CA GLY A 286 -4.53 -35.86 18.44
C GLY A 286 -4.00 -34.74 17.56
N THR A 287 -3.13 -35.09 16.60
CA THR A 287 -2.60 -34.15 15.60
C THR A 287 -3.08 -34.50 14.20
N ILE A 288 -3.31 -33.48 13.39
CA ILE A 288 -3.50 -33.58 11.94
C ILE A 288 -2.36 -32.81 11.28
N ASP A 289 -1.64 -33.43 10.37
CA ASP A 289 -0.52 -32.87 9.60
C ASP A 289 -0.85 -32.98 8.10
N LEU A 290 -0.84 -31.87 7.38
CA LEU A 290 -1.24 -31.79 5.96
C LEU A 290 -0.23 -31.00 5.11
N ILE A 291 0.45 -31.70 4.21
CA ILE A 291 1.41 -31.15 3.26
C ILE A 291 0.79 -31.15 1.86
N ASN A 292 0.88 -30.02 1.14
CA ASN A 292 0.44 -29.82 -0.25
C ASN A 292 -1.00 -30.33 -0.55
N SER A 293 -1.90 -30.24 0.41
CA SER A 293 -3.21 -30.92 0.37
C SER A 293 -4.37 -29.96 0.13
N GLU A 294 -5.43 -30.44 -0.51
CA GLU A 294 -6.67 -29.71 -0.79
C GLU A 294 -7.85 -30.29 0.01
N LEU A 295 -8.60 -29.44 0.70
CA LEU A 295 -9.80 -29.77 1.49
C LEU A 295 -10.98 -28.91 1.02
N ASN A 296 -11.91 -29.55 0.32
CA ASN A 296 -13.16 -28.94 -0.15
C ASN A 296 -14.34 -29.39 0.73
N VAL A 297 -15.08 -28.44 1.30
CA VAL A 297 -16.19 -28.68 2.23
C VAL A 297 -17.44 -27.95 1.76
N SER A 298 -18.54 -28.69 1.61
CA SER A 298 -19.79 -28.20 1.01
C SER A 298 -21.04 -28.86 1.60
N GLY A 299 -22.20 -28.29 1.28
CA GLY A 299 -23.51 -28.73 1.71
C GLY A 299 -24.01 -28.03 2.98
N ASP A 300 -25.32 -27.78 3.03
CA ASP A 300 -25.98 -26.97 4.05
C ASP A 300 -25.98 -27.58 5.47
N ASN A 301 -25.50 -28.82 5.63
CA ASN A 301 -25.32 -29.49 6.92
C ASN A 301 -23.84 -29.51 7.37
N ALA A 302 -22.88 -29.14 6.51
CA ALA A 302 -21.49 -28.96 6.92
C ALA A 302 -21.37 -27.68 7.77
N ALA A 303 -20.93 -27.83 9.02
CA ALA A 303 -20.76 -26.71 9.95
C ALA A 303 -19.30 -26.26 10.07
N VAL A 304 -18.35 -27.20 10.02
CA VAL A 304 -16.90 -26.92 10.18
C VAL A 304 -16.08 -27.85 9.28
N ALA A 305 -15.03 -27.34 8.60
CA ALA A 305 -14.08 -28.17 7.90
C ALA A 305 -13.12 -28.88 8.86
N VAL A 306 -12.38 -28.15 9.71
CA VAL A 306 -11.52 -28.73 10.76
C VAL A 306 -11.94 -28.28 12.16
N PHE A 307 -12.28 -29.23 13.03
CA PHE A 307 -12.59 -29.01 14.44
C PHE A 307 -11.46 -29.53 15.33
N ILE A 308 -10.98 -28.68 16.23
CA ILE A 308 -9.78 -28.92 17.04
C ILE A 308 -10.14 -28.69 18.50
N THR A 309 -10.07 -29.72 19.34
CA THR A 309 -10.36 -29.58 20.78
C THR A 309 -9.08 -29.41 21.62
N ALA A 310 -9.24 -29.32 22.94
CA ALA A 310 -8.14 -29.09 23.87
C ALA A 310 -6.91 -29.99 23.63
N ASP A 311 -5.74 -29.40 23.82
CA ASP A 311 -4.40 -30.01 23.60
C ASP A 311 -4.15 -30.61 22.20
N SER A 312 -5.06 -30.40 21.24
CA SER A 312 -5.04 -31.04 19.92
C SER A 312 -4.62 -30.04 18.83
N HIS A 313 -4.04 -30.53 17.73
CA HIS A 313 -3.34 -29.66 16.77
C HIS A 313 -3.64 -29.93 15.29
N LEU A 314 -3.63 -28.86 14.48
CA LEU A 314 -3.49 -28.89 13.03
C LEU A 314 -2.15 -28.26 12.63
N VAL A 315 -1.32 -29.00 11.90
CA VAL A 315 -0.11 -28.50 11.23
C VAL A 315 -0.35 -28.61 9.74
N ALA A 316 0.01 -27.58 8.96
CA ALA A 316 -0.05 -27.68 7.52
C ALA A 316 0.95 -26.78 6.79
N ASP A 317 1.43 -27.26 5.63
CA ASP A 317 2.23 -26.49 4.69
C ASP A 317 1.66 -26.65 3.27
N GLY A 318 1.29 -25.54 2.62
CA GLY A 318 0.62 -25.56 1.32
C GLY A 318 -0.81 -26.12 1.34
N LEU A 319 -1.56 -25.97 2.44
CA LEU A 319 -2.96 -26.38 2.53
C LEU A 319 -3.87 -25.42 1.76
N ARG A 320 -4.68 -25.96 0.84
CA ARG A 320 -5.80 -25.26 0.21
C ARG A 320 -7.11 -25.71 0.84
N LEU A 321 -7.75 -24.87 1.65
CA LEU A 321 -9.04 -25.16 2.29
C LEU A 321 -10.12 -24.25 1.71
N ASN A 322 -11.10 -24.82 1.01
CA ASN A 322 -12.26 -24.10 0.50
C ASN A 322 -13.52 -24.63 1.22
N ALA A 323 -14.17 -23.79 2.04
CA ALA A 323 -15.40 -24.14 2.75
C ALA A 323 -16.58 -23.28 2.27
N GLU A 324 -17.65 -23.93 1.83
CA GLU A 324 -18.82 -23.32 1.20
C GLU A 324 -20.11 -23.62 1.99
N ASP A 325 -21.27 -23.20 1.48
CA ASP A 325 -22.60 -23.49 2.06
C ASP A 325 -22.78 -23.19 3.56
N ASN A 326 -22.07 -22.16 4.06
CA ASN A 326 -22.00 -21.70 5.46
C ASN A 326 -21.05 -22.48 6.41
N ALA A 327 -20.25 -23.42 5.90
CA ALA A 327 -19.26 -24.14 6.71
C ALA A 327 -18.09 -23.22 7.14
N GLN A 328 -17.73 -23.25 8.42
CA GLN A 328 -16.50 -22.60 8.93
C GLN A 328 -15.26 -23.36 8.44
N ALA A 329 -14.12 -22.69 8.25
CA ALA A 329 -12.87 -23.36 7.92
C ALA A 329 -12.29 -24.09 9.15
N ILE A 330 -12.09 -23.37 10.26
CA ILE A 330 -11.48 -23.93 11.47
C ILE A 330 -12.25 -23.49 12.71
N GLN A 331 -12.52 -24.43 13.62
CA GLN A 331 -13.10 -24.14 14.93
C GLN A 331 -12.26 -24.78 16.03
N PHE A 332 -11.80 -23.97 16.97
CA PHE A 332 -11.09 -24.39 18.17
C PHE A 332 -12.04 -24.46 19.35
N GLN A 333 -11.95 -25.52 20.16
CA GLN A 333 -12.69 -25.63 21.41
C GLN A 333 -11.82 -26.06 22.61
N GLY A 334 -11.52 -25.09 23.47
CA GLY A 334 -10.81 -25.29 24.74
C GLY A 334 -9.31 -24.98 24.72
N ASN A 335 -8.71 -25.04 25.90
CA ASN A 335 -7.31 -24.68 26.14
C ASN A 335 -6.31 -25.46 25.25
N ASN A 336 -5.26 -24.79 24.77
CA ASN A 336 -4.16 -25.36 23.99
C ASN A 336 -4.57 -26.01 22.65
N ALA A 337 -5.83 -25.91 22.23
CA ALA A 337 -6.24 -26.21 20.86
C ALA A 337 -5.51 -25.26 19.89
N GLY A 338 -4.75 -25.78 18.93
CA GLY A 338 -3.83 -24.95 18.13
C GLY A 338 -3.75 -25.30 16.65
N ALA A 339 -3.47 -24.32 15.79
CA ALA A 339 -3.12 -24.58 14.39
C ALA A 339 -1.92 -23.74 13.92
N THR A 340 -1.08 -24.34 13.09
CA THR A 340 0.04 -23.68 12.40
C THR A 340 -0.07 -23.96 10.91
N LEU A 341 -0.27 -22.89 10.13
CA LEU A 341 -0.47 -22.94 8.68
C LEU A 341 0.64 -22.14 7.98
N SER A 342 1.41 -22.80 7.13
CA SER A 342 2.45 -22.22 6.28
C SER A 342 2.02 -22.25 4.81
N ASN A 343 2.36 -21.21 4.04
CA ASN A 343 2.16 -21.14 2.58
C ASN A 343 0.72 -21.48 2.10
N SER A 344 -0.28 -21.30 2.95
CA SER A 344 -1.62 -21.89 2.80
C SER A 344 -2.65 -20.89 2.27
N TYR A 345 -3.78 -21.40 1.80
CA TYR A 345 -4.87 -20.61 1.23
C TYR A 345 -6.23 -21.11 1.75
N ILE A 346 -6.85 -20.31 2.62
CA ILE A 346 -8.07 -20.65 3.36
C ILE A 346 -9.20 -19.69 2.94
N THR A 347 -10.31 -20.22 2.45
CA THR A 347 -11.49 -19.45 2.06
C THR A 347 -12.79 -19.98 2.68
N THR A 348 -13.67 -19.07 3.11
CA THR A 348 -15.01 -19.41 3.60
C THR A 348 -16.11 -18.57 2.95
N ALA A 349 -17.03 -19.24 2.25
CA ALA A 349 -18.17 -18.60 1.59
C ALA A 349 -19.47 -18.68 2.41
N ASN A 350 -20.19 -17.57 2.52
CA ASN A 350 -21.43 -17.37 3.32
C ASN A 350 -21.34 -17.62 4.85
N ALA A 351 -20.36 -18.38 5.35
CA ALA A 351 -20.17 -18.69 6.76
C ALA A 351 -20.02 -17.42 7.61
N GLU A 352 -20.67 -17.35 8.78
CA GLU A 352 -20.68 -16.12 9.59
C GLU A 352 -19.30 -15.71 10.11
N TYR A 353 -18.43 -16.69 10.36
CA TYR A 353 -17.03 -16.49 10.75
C TYR A 353 -16.17 -17.54 10.05
N GLY A 354 -15.03 -17.14 9.48
CA GLY A 354 -14.12 -18.06 8.79
C GLY A 354 -13.41 -19.01 9.76
N VAL A 355 -12.87 -18.46 10.84
CA VAL A 355 -12.29 -19.21 11.97
C VAL A 355 -12.92 -18.75 13.29
N SER A 356 -13.15 -19.68 14.22
CA SER A 356 -13.69 -19.39 15.56
C SER A 356 -12.86 -20.03 16.68
N PHE A 357 -12.49 -19.24 17.68
CA PHE A 357 -12.03 -19.69 18.99
C PHE A 357 -13.22 -19.69 19.97
N ILE A 358 -13.48 -20.82 20.63
CA ILE A 358 -14.63 -21.02 21.52
C ILE A 358 -14.19 -21.73 22.80
N ARG A 359 -14.67 -21.30 23.97
CA ARG A 359 -14.38 -21.98 25.23
C ARG A 359 -14.90 -23.44 25.26
N GLY A 360 -14.14 -24.33 25.88
CA GLY A 360 -14.60 -25.68 26.20
C GLY A 360 -15.74 -25.69 27.21
N ALA A 361 -16.57 -26.75 27.22
CA ALA A 361 -17.67 -26.89 28.18
C ALA A 361 -17.22 -26.99 29.65
N SER A 362 -15.96 -27.37 29.87
CA SER A 362 -15.26 -27.40 31.17
C SER A 362 -14.16 -26.33 31.29
N GLY A 363 -14.12 -25.37 30.37
CA GLY A 363 -13.01 -24.43 30.21
C GLY A 363 -12.98 -23.30 31.23
N SER A 364 -11.77 -22.81 31.49
CA SER A 364 -11.50 -21.55 32.20
C SER A 364 -11.75 -20.35 31.26
N SER A 365 -11.81 -19.13 31.81
CA SER A 365 -11.59 -17.92 31.00
C SER A 365 -10.12 -17.77 30.56
N SER A 366 -9.21 -18.52 31.21
CA SER A 366 -7.80 -18.66 30.82
C SER A 366 -7.53 -19.80 29.83
N ASP A 367 -8.56 -20.38 29.21
CA ASP A 367 -8.38 -21.29 28.08
C ASP A 367 -7.89 -20.46 26.89
N VAL A 368 -6.68 -20.73 26.40
CA VAL A 368 -6.11 -20.06 25.21
C VAL A 368 -6.00 -21.05 24.07
N SER A 369 -6.77 -20.83 23.01
CA SER A 369 -6.58 -21.49 21.71
C SER A 369 -5.65 -20.65 20.82
N SER A 370 -4.93 -21.26 19.86
CA SER A 370 -3.94 -20.55 19.04
C SER A 370 -4.04 -20.79 17.53
N LEU A 371 -3.68 -19.77 16.74
CA LEU A 371 -3.54 -19.83 15.28
C LEU A 371 -2.27 -19.10 14.85
N THR A 372 -1.38 -19.78 14.15
CA THR A 372 -0.20 -19.20 13.51
C THR A 372 -0.32 -19.30 12.00
N LEU A 373 -0.21 -18.17 11.30
CA LEU A 373 -0.28 -18.05 9.85
C LEU A 373 1.05 -17.49 9.34
N ASP A 374 1.86 -18.30 8.65
CA ASP A 374 3.03 -17.80 7.93
C ASP A 374 2.81 -17.89 6.41
N ASN A 375 3.09 -16.80 5.71
CA ASN A 375 2.86 -16.63 4.26
C ASN A 375 1.50 -17.18 3.77
N THR A 376 0.45 -17.02 4.59
CA THR A 376 -0.85 -17.70 4.45
C THR A 376 -1.99 -16.70 4.32
N ILE A 377 -2.89 -16.96 3.37
CA ILE A 377 -4.07 -16.13 3.11
C ILE A 377 -5.30 -16.77 3.76
N LEU A 378 -6.03 -15.99 4.54
CA LEU A 378 -7.36 -16.30 5.07
C LEU A 378 -8.35 -15.23 4.59
N LYS A 379 -9.31 -15.63 3.73
CA LYS A 379 -10.44 -14.78 3.34
C LYS A 379 -11.78 -15.35 3.79
N SER A 380 -12.65 -14.48 4.30
CA SER A 380 -14.07 -14.74 4.56
C SER A 380 -14.98 -13.75 3.84
N ASP A 381 -16.13 -14.20 3.35
CA ASP A 381 -17.21 -13.33 2.85
C ASP A 381 -17.90 -12.53 3.98
N LYS A 382 -17.57 -12.81 5.25
CA LYS A 382 -18.12 -12.13 6.44
C LYS A 382 -17.00 -11.81 7.43
N TRP A 383 -17.05 -12.33 8.66
CA TRP A 383 -15.97 -12.16 9.63
C TRP A 383 -14.83 -13.13 9.32
N ALA A 384 -13.58 -12.67 9.32
CA ALA A 384 -12.45 -13.59 9.17
C ALA A 384 -12.24 -14.43 10.44
N LEU A 385 -12.19 -13.77 11.60
CA LEU A 385 -11.87 -14.37 12.90
C LEU A 385 -12.94 -14.05 13.96
N ARG A 386 -13.15 -14.99 14.88
CA ARG A 386 -13.99 -14.81 16.08
C ARG A 386 -13.33 -15.33 17.35
N SER A 387 -13.45 -14.60 18.46
CA SER A 387 -13.31 -15.15 19.82
C SER A 387 -14.67 -15.17 20.54
N LEU A 388 -14.90 -16.19 21.38
CA LEU A 388 -16.12 -16.38 22.17
C LEU A 388 -15.84 -17.01 23.53
N ASP A 389 -16.16 -16.25 24.58
CA ASP A 389 -16.13 -16.70 25.99
C ASP A 389 -14.78 -17.27 26.47
N GLY A 390 -13.66 -16.91 25.84
CA GLY A 390 -12.32 -17.36 26.23
C GLY A 390 -11.21 -16.57 25.54
N GLY A 391 -9.97 -16.97 25.80
CA GLY A 391 -8.77 -16.33 25.25
C GLY A 391 -8.32 -16.92 23.92
N SER A 392 -7.63 -16.12 23.12
CA SER A 392 -7.13 -16.55 21.82
C SER A 392 -5.82 -15.84 21.43
N LEU A 393 -4.89 -16.58 20.84
CA LEU A 393 -3.62 -16.06 20.35
C LEU A 393 -3.51 -16.27 18.84
N VAL A 394 -3.42 -15.18 18.08
CA VAL A 394 -3.28 -15.21 16.62
C VAL A 394 -1.96 -14.55 16.25
N ASN A 395 -1.09 -15.27 15.53
CA ASN A 395 0.17 -14.76 15.00
C ASN A 395 0.13 -14.81 13.47
N VAL A 396 0.47 -13.71 12.79
CA VAL A 396 0.40 -13.59 11.33
C VAL A 396 1.66 -12.93 10.79
N SER A 397 2.51 -13.72 10.12
CA SER A 397 3.84 -13.32 9.63
C SER A 397 4.01 -13.57 8.13
N GLY A 398 4.98 -12.88 7.54
CA GLY A 398 5.39 -13.04 6.14
C GLY A 398 4.63 -12.14 5.16
N ALA A 399 5.33 -11.62 4.16
CA ALA A 399 4.84 -10.58 3.26
C ALA A 399 3.66 -11.02 2.35
N ASN A 400 3.42 -12.33 2.25
CA ASN A 400 2.27 -12.91 1.54
C ASN A 400 1.05 -13.17 2.46
N SER A 401 1.21 -13.09 3.78
CA SER A 401 0.11 -13.33 4.72
C SER A 401 -0.93 -12.23 4.65
N HIS A 402 -2.20 -12.64 4.57
CA HIS A 402 -3.33 -11.72 4.54
C HIS A 402 -4.55 -12.31 5.24
N VAL A 403 -5.06 -11.60 6.25
CA VAL A 403 -6.35 -11.89 6.88
C VAL A 403 -7.35 -10.84 6.41
N SER A 404 -8.45 -11.28 5.80
CA SER A 404 -9.52 -10.40 5.29
C SER A 404 -10.91 -10.98 5.52
N GLY A 405 -11.85 -10.11 5.88
CA GLY A 405 -13.26 -10.45 5.99
C GLY A 405 -14.13 -9.32 5.46
N ASP A 406 -15.02 -9.61 4.50
CA ASP A 406 -15.80 -8.58 3.79
C ASP A 406 -16.86 -7.90 4.70
N LYS A 407 -17.17 -8.47 5.88
CA LYS A 407 -17.95 -7.84 6.96
C LYS A 407 -17.06 -7.25 8.08
N GLY A 408 -15.81 -7.68 8.15
CA GLY A 408 -14.82 -7.27 9.14
C GLY A 408 -13.79 -8.36 9.42
N ALA A 409 -12.64 -7.99 9.97
CA ALA A 409 -11.56 -8.93 10.22
C ALA A 409 -11.72 -9.71 11.54
N ILE A 410 -12.07 -9.04 12.64
CA ILE A 410 -12.02 -9.62 13.99
C ILE A 410 -13.34 -9.33 14.75
N TYR A 411 -13.95 -10.37 15.33
CA TYR A 411 -15.16 -10.26 16.15
C TYR A 411 -15.00 -10.96 17.51
N ILE A 412 -14.93 -10.19 18.61
CA ILE A 412 -14.77 -10.71 19.97
C ILE A 412 -16.05 -10.47 20.75
N ASN A 413 -16.65 -11.54 21.26
CA ASN A 413 -17.92 -11.49 22.00
C ASN A 413 -17.81 -12.19 23.36
N ALA A 414 -17.99 -11.42 24.44
CA ALA A 414 -18.07 -11.94 25.80
C ALA A 414 -19.53 -12.07 26.22
N THR A 415 -20.02 -13.29 26.43
CA THR A 415 -21.44 -13.59 26.74
C THR A 415 -21.63 -14.38 28.03
N ASN A 416 -20.74 -15.32 28.34
CA ASN A 416 -20.80 -16.22 29.50
C ASN A 416 -19.52 -16.18 30.36
N THR A 417 -18.44 -15.57 29.87
CA THR A 417 -17.28 -15.12 30.66
C THR A 417 -16.50 -14.08 29.84
N ASP A 418 -15.40 -13.56 30.39
CA ASP A 418 -14.51 -12.64 29.68
C ASP A 418 -13.91 -13.34 28.45
N SER A 419 -13.78 -12.62 27.33
CA SER A 419 -13.21 -13.14 26.09
C SER A 419 -12.17 -12.18 25.54
N ASP A 420 -11.02 -12.72 25.17
CA ASP A 420 -9.90 -11.94 24.65
C ASP A 420 -9.32 -12.50 23.35
N MET A 421 -8.60 -11.63 22.65
CA MET A 421 -7.70 -11.99 21.57
C MET A 421 -6.42 -11.16 21.66
N VAL A 422 -5.27 -11.84 21.63
CA VAL A 422 -3.98 -11.26 21.28
C VAL A 422 -3.74 -11.55 19.80
N PHE A 423 -3.71 -10.50 18.98
CA PHE A 423 -3.46 -10.59 17.55
C PHE A 423 -2.14 -9.89 17.20
N ASN A 424 -1.17 -10.64 16.70
CA ASN A 424 0.16 -10.16 16.34
C ASN A 424 0.33 -10.20 14.81
N LEU A 425 0.63 -9.06 14.20
CA LEU A 425 0.87 -8.89 12.76
C LEU A 425 2.30 -8.42 12.53
N SER A 426 3.05 -9.11 11.67
CA SER A 426 4.48 -8.83 11.45
C SER A 426 4.93 -9.04 10.00
N ASP A 427 6.16 -8.62 9.69
CA ASP A 427 6.91 -8.97 8.48
C ASP A 427 6.18 -8.65 7.17
N ASN A 428 5.58 -7.45 7.09
CA ASN A 428 4.77 -6.95 5.97
C ASN A 428 3.42 -7.68 5.73
N ALA A 429 2.96 -8.50 6.67
CA ALA A 429 1.63 -9.12 6.61
C ALA A 429 0.49 -8.07 6.69
N ARG A 430 -0.69 -8.44 6.19
CA ARG A 430 -1.82 -7.50 5.99
C ARG A 430 -3.12 -7.94 6.67
N LEU A 431 -3.76 -7.02 7.38
CA LEU A 431 -5.12 -7.16 7.91
C LEU A 431 -6.08 -6.25 7.12
N THR A 432 -7.28 -6.70 6.78
CA THR A 432 -8.29 -5.82 6.14
C THR A 432 -9.70 -6.16 6.59
N GLY A 433 -10.45 -5.11 6.93
CA GLY A 433 -11.75 -5.18 7.61
C GLY A 433 -11.64 -4.80 9.08
N ASP A 434 -12.79 -4.46 9.66
CA ASP A 434 -12.89 -3.86 10.99
C ASP A 434 -12.67 -4.86 12.14
N ALA A 435 -12.32 -4.33 13.30
CA ALA A 435 -12.11 -5.08 14.54
C ALA A 435 -13.15 -4.65 15.59
N TYR A 436 -13.96 -5.59 16.04
CA TYR A 436 -15.20 -5.35 16.77
C TYR A 436 -15.21 -6.11 18.11
N THR A 437 -15.42 -5.39 19.22
CA THR A 437 -15.56 -5.96 20.57
C THR A 437 -16.94 -5.63 21.14
N ILE A 438 -17.62 -6.65 21.68
CA ILE A 438 -18.98 -6.54 22.24
C ILE A 438 -19.09 -7.34 23.55
N ASP A 439 -19.69 -6.72 24.57
CA ASP A 439 -19.87 -7.36 25.88
C ASP A 439 -21.34 -7.53 26.26
N LYS A 440 -21.65 -8.65 26.89
CA LYS A 440 -22.99 -9.00 27.35
C LYS A 440 -22.90 -9.51 28.77
N ASN A 441 -23.95 -9.27 29.54
CA ASN A 441 -24.07 -9.68 30.94
C ASN A 441 -22.98 -9.10 31.89
N GLY A 442 -22.14 -8.16 31.42
CA GLY A 442 -21.11 -7.48 32.22
C GLY A 442 -19.74 -8.15 32.24
N TYR A 443 -19.48 -9.12 31.36
CA TYR A 443 -18.14 -9.67 31.10
C TYR A 443 -17.30 -8.69 30.27
N LYS A 444 -16.02 -8.98 30.05
CA LYS A 444 -15.12 -8.13 29.23
C LYS A 444 -14.83 -8.73 27.86
N ALA A 445 -14.86 -7.90 26.81
CA ALA A 445 -14.45 -8.28 25.46
C ALA A 445 -13.19 -7.50 25.07
N ILE A 446 -12.03 -8.16 25.00
CA ILE A 446 -10.71 -7.50 24.95
C ILE A 446 -9.94 -7.84 23.67
N LEU A 447 -9.65 -6.84 22.85
CA LEU A 447 -8.67 -6.93 21.76
C LEU A 447 -7.32 -6.39 22.22
N ASN A 448 -6.24 -7.12 21.93
CA ASN A 448 -4.86 -6.65 21.99
C ASN A 448 -4.24 -6.85 20.60
N LEU A 449 -4.24 -5.80 19.80
CA LEU A 449 -3.82 -5.81 18.40
C LEU A 449 -2.43 -5.17 18.24
N ASN A 450 -1.42 -6.00 17.99
CA ASN A 450 -0.02 -5.59 17.88
C ASN A 450 0.43 -5.67 16.42
N LEU A 451 0.81 -4.53 15.84
CA LEU A 451 1.42 -4.44 14.51
C LEU A 451 2.92 -4.13 14.65
N SER A 452 3.74 -4.77 13.82
CA SER A 452 5.19 -4.62 13.84
C SER A 452 5.81 -4.83 12.45
N GLN A 453 7.07 -4.43 12.26
CA GLN A 453 7.89 -4.80 11.10
C GLN A 453 7.18 -4.55 9.74
N ASN A 454 6.73 -3.32 9.53
CA ASN A 454 5.99 -2.87 8.32
C ASN A 454 4.65 -3.60 8.05
N ALA A 455 4.06 -4.25 9.07
CA ALA A 455 2.68 -4.76 9.00
C ALA A 455 1.67 -3.65 8.65
N VAL A 456 0.61 -3.99 7.91
CA VAL A 456 -0.41 -3.02 7.46
C VAL A 456 -1.82 -3.47 7.83
N TRP A 457 -2.62 -2.58 8.43
CA TRP A 457 -4.05 -2.79 8.65
C TRP A 457 -4.89 -1.68 7.99
N ASN A 458 -5.91 -2.08 7.23
CA ASN A 458 -6.97 -1.20 6.74
C ASN A 458 -8.30 -1.61 7.38
N GLY A 459 -8.85 -0.78 8.27
CA GLY A 459 -10.10 -1.09 8.99
C GLY A 459 -10.22 -0.36 10.32
N ASN A 460 -11.43 -0.27 10.85
CA ASN A 460 -11.78 0.52 12.04
C ASN A 460 -11.75 -0.31 13.33
N VAL A 461 -11.62 0.36 14.48
CA VAL A 461 -11.96 -0.19 15.80
C VAL A 461 -13.41 0.18 16.13
N LEU A 462 -14.19 -0.80 16.60
CA LEU A 462 -15.51 -0.58 17.18
C LEU A 462 -15.62 -1.28 18.55
N THR A 463 -15.55 -0.51 19.63
CA THR A 463 -15.75 -1.02 21.01
C THR A 463 -17.15 -0.68 21.49
N HIS A 464 -18.03 -1.68 21.52
CA HIS A 464 -19.48 -1.42 21.45
C HIS A 464 -20.14 -1.15 22.80
N ASP A 465 -19.68 -1.81 23.87
CA ASP A 465 -20.26 -1.77 25.22
C ASP A 465 -19.21 -1.41 26.28
N LYS A 466 -19.63 -1.01 27.49
CA LYS A 466 -18.78 -0.40 28.52
C LYS A 466 -17.57 -1.22 29.01
N ASN A 467 -17.61 -2.55 28.85
CA ASN A 467 -16.52 -3.45 29.24
C ASN A 467 -15.79 -4.01 28.00
N SER A 468 -16.14 -3.51 26.81
CA SER A 468 -15.43 -3.76 25.56
C SER A 468 -14.16 -2.89 25.54
N LEU A 469 -13.02 -3.51 25.24
CA LEU A 469 -11.69 -2.88 25.31
C LEU A 469 -10.91 -3.20 24.03
N ALA A 470 -10.25 -2.21 23.43
CA ALA A 470 -9.27 -2.43 22.38
C ALA A 470 -7.95 -1.69 22.67
N ASN A 471 -6.88 -2.47 22.84
CA ASN A 471 -5.52 -2.00 22.91
C ASN A 471 -4.89 -2.17 21.52
N VAL A 472 -4.43 -1.09 20.88
CA VAL A 472 -3.76 -1.13 19.58
C VAL A 472 -2.34 -0.61 19.73
N LEU A 473 -1.35 -1.42 19.34
CA LEU A 473 0.07 -1.13 19.43
C LEU A 473 0.68 -1.16 18.03
N LEU A 474 1.11 0.00 17.53
CA LEU A 474 1.79 0.14 16.22
C LEU A 474 3.30 0.34 16.44
N LYS A 475 4.12 -0.51 15.80
CA LYS A 475 5.59 -0.47 15.92
C LYS A 475 6.35 -0.64 14.61
N SER A 476 7.56 -0.07 14.56
CA SER A 476 8.62 -0.43 13.62
C SER A 476 8.16 -0.44 12.15
N GLY A 477 7.77 0.74 11.66
CA GLY A 477 7.30 0.96 10.29
C GLY A 477 5.88 0.48 9.99
N SER A 478 5.14 -0.06 10.96
CA SER A 478 3.76 -0.51 10.72
C SER A 478 2.81 0.65 10.38
N VAL A 479 1.80 0.36 9.55
CA VAL A 479 0.80 1.33 9.07
C VAL A 479 -0.60 0.89 9.46
N TRP A 480 -1.38 1.80 10.05
CA TRP A 480 -2.83 1.65 10.21
C TRP A 480 -3.55 2.74 9.44
N LYS A 481 -4.52 2.36 8.60
CA LYS A 481 -5.51 3.24 7.98
C LYS A 481 -6.89 2.86 8.53
N GLY A 482 -7.51 3.73 9.32
CA GLY A 482 -8.76 3.41 10.00
C GLY A 482 -9.15 4.42 11.08
N ALA A 483 -10.42 4.36 11.51
CA ALA A 483 -10.96 5.20 12.58
C ALA A 483 -11.23 4.41 13.87
N VAL A 484 -11.50 5.12 14.97
CA VAL A 484 -12.04 4.56 16.22
C VAL A 484 -13.45 5.07 16.44
N LEU A 485 -14.42 4.23 16.06
CA LEU A 485 -15.83 4.59 15.96
C LEU A 485 -16.59 4.21 17.25
N PRO A 486 -17.55 5.04 17.70
CA PRO A 486 -18.40 4.71 18.84
C PRO A 486 -19.36 3.56 18.51
N GLY A 487 -19.69 2.72 19.50
CA GLY A 487 -20.73 1.71 19.38
C GLY A 487 -22.13 2.32 19.21
N GLU A 488 -22.95 1.73 18.35
CA GLU A 488 -24.32 2.19 18.06
C GLU A 488 -25.28 2.12 19.27
N GLN A 489 -24.99 1.26 20.25
CA GLN A 489 -25.99 0.82 21.25
C GLN A 489 -25.84 1.43 22.66
N ALA A 490 -24.73 2.09 23.02
CA ALA A 490 -24.43 2.41 24.43
C ALA A 490 -23.89 3.84 24.67
N PRO A 491 -24.67 4.75 25.31
CA PRO A 491 -24.17 6.01 25.86
C PRO A 491 -23.15 5.74 26.97
N GLY A 492 -21.88 5.97 26.66
CA GLY A 492 -20.73 5.68 27.54
C GLY A 492 -19.55 5.06 26.79
N GLY A 493 -19.81 4.32 25.70
CA GLY A 493 -18.80 3.68 24.86
C GLY A 493 -18.03 2.55 25.53
N GLY A 494 -17.29 1.78 24.73
CA GLY A 494 -16.16 0.97 25.22
C GLY A 494 -14.88 1.79 25.40
N THR A 495 -13.79 1.13 25.77
CA THR A 495 -12.49 1.76 26.03
C THR A 495 -11.49 1.44 24.92
N THR A 496 -10.74 2.44 24.45
CA THR A 496 -9.65 2.26 23.47
C THR A 496 -8.35 2.93 23.91
N HIS A 497 -7.26 2.18 23.81
CA HIS A 497 -5.91 2.62 24.13
C HIS A 497 -5.01 2.41 22.93
N ILE A 498 -4.52 3.50 22.34
CA ILE A 498 -3.66 3.48 21.16
C ILE A 498 -2.23 3.86 21.56
N SER A 499 -1.26 3.09 21.06
CA SER A 499 0.16 3.37 21.24
C SER A 499 0.87 3.28 19.89
N VAL A 500 1.55 4.35 19.50
CA VAL A 500 2.25 4.49 18.23
C VAL A 500 3.73 4.76 18.54
N ASP A 501 4.62 3.93 18.02
CA ASP A 501 6.05 3.93 18.37
C ASP A 501 6.88 3.60 17.12
N ASP A 502 7.47 4.61 16.49
CA ASP A 502 8.14 4.47 15.18
C ASP A 502 7.19 3.89 14.09
N ALA A 503 5.96 4.42 14.03
CA ALA A 503 4.86 3.90 13.20
C ALA A 503 3.90 5.02 12.75
N TYR A 504 2.98 4.70 11.83
CA TYR A 504 2.08 5.65 11.18
C TYR A 504 0.60 5.23 11.29
N TRP A 505 -0.25 6.12 11.79
CA TRP A 505 -1.72 5.99 11.79
C TRP A 505 -2.35 7.10 10.93
N GLU A 506 -3.27 6.74 10.05
CA GLU A 506 -4.05 7.66 9.23
C GLU A 506 -5.55 7.44 9.48
N LEU A 507 -6.23 8.49 9.92
CA LEU A 507 -7.66 8.45 10.19
C LEU A 507 -8.45 8.41 8.88
N THR A 508 -9.32 7.41 8.73
CA THR A 508 -10.31 7.38 7.64
C THR A 508 -11.59 8.14 7.98
N ASP A 509 -11.88 8.34 9.25
CA ASP A 509 -13.04 9.06 9.78
C ASP A 509 -12.75 9.64 11.18
N ASP A 510 -13.68 10.46 11.70
CA ASP A 510 -13.64 10.98 13.07
C ASP A 510 -13.43 9.85 14.09
N SER A 511 -12.58 10.11 15.09
CA SER A 511 -12.10 9.07 16.00
C SER A 511 -12.15 9.52 17.46
N THR A 512 -12.60 8.64 18.36
CA THR A 512 -12.61 8.90 19.81
C THR A 512 -11.81 7.82 20.55
N VAL A 513 -10.74 8.23 21.25
CA VAL A 513 -9.84 7.32 21.98
C VAL A 513 -9.68 7.70 23.45
N ASN A 514 -9.60 6.71 24.35
CA ASN A 514 -9.44 6.97 25.78
C ASN A 514 -7.99 7.29 26.13
N SER A 515 -7.01 6.70 25.45
CA SER A 515 -5.65 7.23 25.50
C SER A 515 -4.88 7.08 24.20
N LEU A 516 -4.00 8.05 23.94
CA LEU A 516 -3.01 8.03 22.88
C LEU A 516 -1.62 8.24 23.47
N SER A 517 -0.71 7.33 23.17
CA SER A 517 0.71 7.42 23.55
C SER A 517 1.58 7.39 22.30
N LEU A 518 2.48 8.38 22.18
CA LEU A 518 3.35 8.56 21.01
C LEU A 518 4.83 8.43 21.43
N ALA A 519 5.63 7.71 20.63
CA ALA A 519 7.06 7.53 20.88
C ALA A 519 7.90 7.49 19.59
N ASN A 520 9.18 7.86 19.70
CA ASN A 520 10.14 7.87 18.59
C ASN A 520 9.58 8.66 17.38
N ASN A 521 9.51 8.06 16.19
CA ASN A 521 9.02 8.72 14.97
C ASN A 521 7.50 8.55 14.76
N ALA A 522 6.73 8.37 15.83
CA ALA A 522 5.28 8.17 15.77
C ALA A 522 4.57 9.34 15.06
N THR A 523 3.75 9.01 14.07
CA THR A 523 3.01 9.98 13.26
C THR A 523 1.53 9.61 13.18
N VAL A 524 0.65 10.59 13.39
CA VAL A 524 -0.81 10.44 13.27
C VAL A 524 -1.35 11.49 12.29
N ALA A 525 -1.86 11.06 11.14
CA ALA A 525 -2.47 11.91 10.14
C ALA A 525 -3.99 11.94 10.31
N LEU A 526 -4.59 13.11 10.49
CA LEU A 526 -6.04 13.29 10.64
C LEU A 526 -6.76 13.27 9.28
N GLY A 527 -6.42 12.31 8.42
CA GLY A 527 -6.90 12.18 7.05
C GLY A 527 -5.79 12.02 6.02
N ALA A 528 -6.15 11.60 4.80
CA ALA A 528 -5.26 11.65 3.65
C ALA A 528 -4.98 13.10 3.24
N ALA A 529 -3.73 13.39 2.84
CA ALA A 529 -3.26 14.75 2.56
C ALA A 529 -4.02 15.48 1.43
N ASP A 530 -4.60 14.72 0.49
CA ASP A 530 -5.42 15.17 -0.64
C ASP A 530 -6.94 15.01 -0.41
N GLY A 531 -7.36 14.54 0.77
CA GLY A 531 -8.76 14.35 1.12
C GLY A 531 -9.49 15.67 1.38
N THR A 532 -10.77 15.75 1.00
CA THR A 532 -11.63 16.94 1.17
C THR A 532 -12.23 17.09 2.57
N ASP A 533 -12.44 15.97 3.26
CA ASP A 533 -13.18 15.93 4.51
C ASP A 533 -12.21 16.13 5.68
N PHE A 534 -12.43 17.14 6.52
CA PHE A 534 -11.68 17.35 7.75
C PHE A 534 -12.11 16.37 8.84
N ARG A 535 -11.19 15.98 9.72
CA ARG A 535 -11.41 14.99 10.79
C ARG A 535 -11.11 15.56 12.18
N VAL A 536 -11.87 15.08 13.16
CA VAL A 536 -11.65 15.32 14.59
C VAL A 536 -11.10 14.06 15.26
N LEU A 537 -9.91 14.17 15.85
CA LEU A 537 -9.35 13.15 16.73
C LEU A 537 -9.60 13.56 18.19
N SER A 538 -10.63 12.99 18.81
CA SER A 538 -10.90 13.17 20.24
C SER A 538 -10.08 12.17 21.06
N VAL A 539 -9.29 12.66 22.01
CA VAL A 539 -8.44 11.87 22.92
C VAL A 539 -8.83 12.21 24.35
N ASN A 540 -8.98 11.25 25.27
CA ASN A 540 -9.08 11.62 26.68
C ASN A 540 -7.69 11.93 27.26
N ASP A 541 -6.76 10.99 27.25
CA ASP A 541 -5.40 11.19 27.79
C ASP A 541 -4.32 11.06 26.70
N LEU A 542 -3.63 12.17 26.42
CA LEU A 542 -2.53 12.24 25.44
C LEU A 542 -1.17 12.30 26.13
N SER A 543 -0.21 11.49 25.68
CA SER A 543 1.12 11.39 26.31
C SER A 543 2.25 11.13 25.32
N GLY A 544 3.48 11.48 25.73
CA GLY A 544 4.71 11.17 24.99
C GLY A 544 5.11 12.24 23.97
N SER A 545 5.53 11.81 22.78
CA SER A 545 5.98 12.71 21.71
C SER A 545 5.82 12.08 20.32
N GLY A 546 5.17 12.81 19.41
CA GLY A 546 5.06 12.44 18.00
C GLY A 546 4.64 13.61 17.11
N GLU A 547 4.37 13.32 15.84
CA GLU A 547 3.88 14.26 14.84
C GLU A 547 2.38 14.05 14.55
N PHE A 548 1.61 15.13 14.55
CA PHE A 548 0.24 15.17 14.02
C PHE A 548 0.23 15.87 12.67
N ILE A 549 -0.26 15.21 11.61
CA ILE A 549 -0.45 15.82 10.28
C ILE A 549 -1.90 16.33 10.18
N LEU A 550 -2.05 17.60 9.80
CA LEU A 550 -3.31 18.36 9.83
C LEU A 550 -3.50 19.14 8.53
N ARG A 551 -4.72 19.21 8.01
CA ARG A 551 -5.13 20.07 6.88
C ARG A 551 -5.99 21.22 7.36
N THR A 552 -5.97 22.35 6.67
CA THR A 552 -6.83 23.51 6.97
C THR A 552 -7.31 24.21 5.71
N ASP A 553 -8.49 24.81 5.81
CA ASP A 553 -9.11 25.66 4.80
C ASP A 553 -9.71 26.89 5.51
N LEU A 554 -8.87 27.93 5.60
CA LEU A 554 -9.22 29.21 6.22
C LEU A 554 -9.73 30.19 5.17
N ALA A 555 -10.64 31.07 5.57
CA ALA A 555 -11.11 32.16 4.73
C ALA A 555 -11.44 33.41 5.55
N ALA A 556 -11.19 34.57 4.93
CA ALA A 556 -11.47 35.91 5.47
C ALA A 556 -12.98 36.22 5.54
N THR A 557 -13.81 35.49 4.80
CA THR A 557 -15.23 35.80 4.65
C THR A 557 -16.08 35.16 5.74
N SER A 558 -16.90 35.96 6.44
CA SER A 558 -17.85 35.48 7.46
C SER A 558 -18.97 34.57 6.93
N THR A 559 -18.99 34.32 5.62
CA THR A 559 -19.88 33.38 4.91
C THR A 559 -19.33 31.95 4.82
N LYS A 560 -18.04 31.73 5.10
CA LYS A 560 -17.42 30.40 5.12
C LYS A 560 -16.89 30.11 6.52
N SER A 561 -17.34 29.02 7.13
CA SER A 561 -16.78 28.56 8.40
C SER A 561 -15.32 28.16 8.20
N VAL A 562 -14.43 28.72 9.02
CA VAL A 562 -13.07 28.20 9.21
C VAL A 562 -13.16 26.70 9.48
N SER A 563 -12.48 25.91 8.64
CA SER A 563 -12.56 24.44 8.62
C SER A 563 -11.15 23.87 8.61
N GLY A 564 -10.95 22.74 9.28
CA GLY A 564 -9.64 22.11 9.42
C GLY A 564 -9.68 20.88 10.32
N ASP A 565 -8.62 20.09 10.27
CA ASP A 565 -8.43 18.94 11.15
C ASP A 565 -8.14 19.39 12.59
N VAL A 566 -8.77 18.75 13.59
CA VAL A 566 -8.65 19.15 14.99
C VAL A 566 -8.29 17.97 15.89
N LEU A 567 -7.21 18.12 16.67
CA LEU A 567 -6.90 17.26 17.81
C LEU A 567 -7.61 17.81 19.05
N LYS A 568 -8.48 17.03 19.69
CA LYS A 568 -9.30 17.46 20.82
C LYS A 568 -8.98 16.62 22.05
N VAL A 569 -8.23 17.14 23.01
CA VAL A 569 -7.88 16.40 24.24
C VAL A 569 -8.81 16.77 25.40
N THR A 570 -9.65 15.84 25.82
CA THR A 570 -10.76 16.07 26.78
C THR A 570 -10.39 15.80 28.24
N GLY A 571 -9.27 15.12 28.49
CA GLY A 571 -8.76 14.76 29.82
C GLY A 571 -7.41 15.42 30.08
N SER A 572 -6.33 14.63 30.10
CA SER A 572 -4.97 15.12 30.39
C SER A 572 -4.08 15.24 29.14
N THR A 573 -3.19 16.23 29.13
CA THR A 573 -2.11 16.36 28.13
C THR A 573 -0.73 16.35 28.79
N ASP A 574 0.14 15.45 28.33
CA ASP A 574 1.54 15.36 28.76
C ASP A 574 2.50 15.25 27.55
N GLY A 575 3.75 15.60 27.79
CA GLY A 575 4.84 15.48 26.83
C GLY A 575 4.93 16.64 25.85
N SER A 576 5.38 16.36 24.62
CA SER A 576 5.70 17.41 23.64
C SER A 576 5.55 16.92 22.21
N HIS A 577 4.66 17.57 21.46
CA HIS A 577 4.15 17.10 20.18
C HIS A 577 4.42 18.11 19.06
N THR A 578 4.58 17.60 17.84
CA THR A 578 4.83 18.41 16.64
C THR A 578 3.58 18.43 15.77
N LEU A 579 3.20 19.61 15.29
CA LEU A 579 2.10 19.81 14.35
C LEU A 579 2.68 20.07 12.95
N ASN A 580 2.38 19.16 12.02
CA ASN A 580 2.67 19.27 10.60
C ASN A 580 1.39 19.70 9.88
N VAL A 581 1.05 20.98 10.03
CA VAL A 581 -0.08 21.58 9.30
C VAL A 581 0.35 21.78 7.86
N LEU A 582 -0.39 21.20 6.92
CA LEU A 582 -0.09 21.28 5.49
C LEU A 582 -0.38 22.69 4.95
N ASN A 583 0.57 23.21 4.18
CA ASN A 583 0.44 24.50 3.50
C ASN A 583 -0.67 24.44 2.43
N ASN A 584 -1.44 25.53 2.31
CA ASN A 584 -2.56 25.65 1.38
C ASN A 584 -2.58 27.06 0.75
N GLY A 585 -1.87 27.21 -0.37
CA GLY A 585 -1.81 28.49 -1.10
C GLY A 585 -3.16 28.94 -1.66
N SER A 586 -4.12 28.03 -1.83
CA SER A 586 -5.47 28.35 -2.34
C SER A 586 -6.44 28.90 -1.28
N ALA A 587 -6.05 28.93 0.00
CA ALA A 587 -6.91 29.42 1.08
C ALA A 587 -7.20 30.94 0.95
N ASP A 588 -8.42 31.35 1.26
CA ASP A 588 -8.95 32.70 0.97
C ASP A 588 -8.67 33.70 2.11
N THR A 589 -7.42 33.78 2.53
CA THR A 589 -7.00 34.46 3.77
C THR A 589 -6.64 35.94 3.59
N ASN A 590 -6.79 36.72 4.66
CA ASN A 590 -6.30 38.10 4.78
C ASN A 590 -5.25 38.31 5.88
N GLY A 591 -4.82 37.25 6.57
CA GLY A 591 -3.84 37.36 7.66
C GLY A 591 -4.41 37.90 8.96
N THR A 592 -5.73 37.77 9.19
CA THR A 592 -6.37 38.06 10.50
C THR A 592 -7.11 36.86 11.08
N GLU A 593 -7.18 35.76 10.31
CA GLU A 593 -7.82 34.50 10.68
C GLU A 593 -7.15 33.83 11.88
N LYS A 594 -7.96 33.06 12.60
CA LYS A 594 -7.61 32.28 13.77
C LYS A 594 -8.25 30.92 13.65
N HIS A 595 -7.51 29.86 13.94
CA HIS A 595 -8.03 28.50 13.93
C HIS A 595 -7.39 27.67 15.03
N THR A 596 -8.22 27.14 15.92
CA THR A 596 -7.79 26.15 16.93
C THR A 596 -7.55 24.82 16.24
N VAL A 597 -6.30 24.38 16.23
CA VAL A 597 -5.86 23.08 15.69
C VAL A 597 -5.69 22.02 16.77
N VAL A 598 -5.49 22.46 18.02
CA VAL A 598 -5.53 21.58 19.20
C VAL A 598 -6.41 22.22 20.27
N GLU A 599 -7.47 21.54 20.69
CA GLU A 599 -8.20 21.86 21.92
C GLU A 599 -7.64 21.04 23.09
N THR A 600 -7.49 21.61 24.29
CA THR A 600 -7.10 20.83 25.48
C THR A 600 -7.89 21.23 26.73
N ALA A 601 -8.30 20.24 27.53
CA ALA A 601 -9.02 20.50 28.78
C ALA A 601 -8.13 21.09 29.89
N ASP A 602 -6.83 20.78 29.90
CA ASP A 602 -5.92 21.08 31.01
C ASP A 602 -4.76 22.03 30.67
N GLY A 603 -4.39 22.19 29.39
CA GLY A 603 -3.38 23.16 28.93
C GLY A 603 -1.92 22.79 29.20
N ASN A 604 -1.63 21.56 29.63
CA ASN A 604 -0.31 21.17 30.14
C ASN A 604 0.68 20.71 29.04
N GLY A 605 0.20 20.03 28.01
CA GLY A 605 1.02 19.47 26.94
C GLY A 605 1.60 20.53 26.00
N GLY A 606 2.89 20.39 25.67
CA GLY A 606 3.57 21.29 24.74
C GLY A 606 3.28 20.94 23.28
N PHE A 607 2.90 21.93 22.47
CA PHE A 607 2.77 21.78 21.02
C PHE A 607 3.63 22.80 20.27
N SER A 608 4.19 22.37 19.14
CA SER A 608 5.01 23.22 18.28
C SER A 608 4.79 22.88 16.82
N LEU A 609 4.98 23.83 15.91
CA LEU A 609 4.89 23.58 14.47
C LEU A 609 6.20 22.99 13.93
N LYS A 610 6.10 22.02 13.02
CA LYS A 610 7.23 21.49 12.22
C LYS A 610 7.91 22.58 11.39
N ASN A 611 7.09 23.44 10.83
CA ASN A 611 7.43 24.65 10.09
C ASN A 611 6.27 25.65 10.23
N LYS A 612 6.51 26.96 10.06
CA LYS A 612 5.41 27.93 9.96
C LYS A 612 4.45 27.51 8.83
N VAL A 613 3.18 27.88 8.90
CA VAL A 613 2.19 27.45 7.90
C VAL A 613 1.99 28.56 6.87
N GLU A 614 1.97 28.23 5.58
CA GLU A 614 1.53 29.12 4.51
C GLU A 614 0.08 28.81 4.17
N LEU A 615 -0.82 29.75 4.45
CA LEU A 615 -2.24 29.67 4.13
C LEU A 615 -2.59 30.92 3.32
N GLY A 616 -3.09 30.72 2.11
CA GLY A 616 -3.18 31.77 1.10
C GLY A 616 -1.83 32.41 0.85
N GLY A 617 -1.78 33.75 0.86
CA GLY A 617 -0.55 34.52 0.74
C GLY A 617 0.17 34.81 2.06
N TYR A 618 -0.25 34.26 3.20
CA TYR A 618 0.21 34.70 4.53
C TYR A 618 0.83 33.58 5.38
N ILE A 619 1.75 33.97 6.27
CA ILE A 619 2.49 33.11 7.19
C ILE A 619 1.78 33.07 8.55
N TYR A 620 1.42 31.86 8.99
CA TYR A 620 0.80 31.58 10.29
C TYR A 620 1.80 30.90 11.23
N GLU A 621 1.76 31.32 12.49
CA GLU A 621 2.46 30.72 13.62
C GLU A 621 1.45 30.11 14.60
N LEU A 622 1.93 29.30 15.53
CA LEU A 622 1.13 28.68 16.58
C LEU A 622 1.37 29.39 17.91
N LYS A 623 0.32 29.66 18.67
CA LYS A 623 0.41 30.05 20.08
C LYS A 623 -0.61 29.29 20.92
N GLN A 624 -0.33 29.16 22.21
CA GLN A 624 -1.35 28.77 23.18
C GLN A 624 -2.27 29.96 23.48
N ASN A 625 -3.57 29.70 23.62
CA ASN A 625 -4.63 30.66 23.91
C ASN A 625 -5.56 30.07 24.98
N SER A 626 -5.40 30.51 26.24
CA SER A 626 -5.82 29.73 27.41
C SER A 626 -5.19 28.33 27.39
N ASN A 627 -5.97 27.28 27.10
CA ASN A 627 -5.52 25.89 27.12
C ASN A 627 -5.28 25.36 25.69
N ASP A 628 -5.91 25.99 24.70
CA ASP A 628 -5.95 25.54 23.31
C ASP A 628 -4.78 26.11 22.49
N TRP A 629 -4.50 25.54 21.32
CA TRP A 629 -3.43 26.00 20.43
C TRP A 629 -4.02 26.51 19.10
N GLU A 630 -3.78 27.80 18.85
CA GLU A 630 -4.40 28.59 17.80
C GLU A 630 -3.36 29.00 16.75
N LEU A 631 -3.59 28.62 15.49
CA LEU A 631 -2.92 29.21 14.33
C LEU A 631 -3.33 30.66 14.16
N TYR A 632 -2.36 31.55 13.94
CA TYR A 632 -2.59 32.97 13.69
C TYR A 632 -1.46 33.58 12.86
N ALA A 633 -1.77 34.59 12.05
CA ALA A 633 -0.74 35.39 11.39
C ALA A 633 -0.16 36.45 12.36
N PRO A 634 1.17 36.49 12.60
CA PRO A 634 1.81 37.58 13.34
C PRO A 634 1.58 38.91 12.62
N GLY A 635 1.17 39.94 13.35
CA GLY A 635 0.75 41.24 12.81
C GLY A 635 -0.77 41.38 12.57
N GLY A 636 -1.52 40.28 12.46
CA GLY A 636 -2.96 40.27 12.17
C GLY A 636 -3.91 40.86 13.24
N GLN A 637 -3.42 41.61 14.23
CA GLN A 637 -4.24 42.08 15.35
C GLN A 637 -4.96 43.40 15.06
N SER A 638 -6.22 43.29 14.61
CA SER A 638 -7.19 44.38 14.62
C SER A 638 -7.61 44.77 16.06
N GLY A 639 -6.69 45.36 16.85
CA GLY A 639 -6.97 45.88 18.19
C GLY A 639 -5.79 45.89 19.17
N GLY A 640 -4.57 46.26 18.75
CA GLY A 640 -3.35 46.06 19.57
C GLY A 640 -2.37 47.23 19.72
N GLY A 641 -2.57 48.38 19.09
CA GLY A 641 -1.70 49.57 19.27
C GLY A 641 -0.32 49.54 18.58
N SER A 642 0.15 48.40 18.10
CA SER A 642 1.23 48.29 17.10
C SER A 642 0.63 48.15 15.70
N GLY A 643 1.13 48.94 14.74
CA GLY A 643 0.61 49.03 13.37
C GLY A 643 1.29 48.07 12.39
N ASP A 644 1.65 46.87 12.85
CA ASP A 644 2.37 45.87 12.06
C ASP A 644 1.40 45.15 11.09
N LYS A 645 1.86 44.84 9.86
CA LYS A 645 1.08 44.06 8.89
C LYS A 645 1.29 42.55 9.07
N PRO A 646 0.31 41.70 8.69
CA PRO A 646 0.51 40.27 8.59
C PRO A 646 1.68 39.91 7.67
N VAL A 647 2.45 38.88 8.05
CA VAL A 647 3.64 38.46 7.29
C VAL A 647 3.22 37.73 6.01
N ILE A 648 3.51 38.32 4.85
CA ILE A 648 3.30 37.70 3.53
C ILE A 648 4.31 36.57 3.30
N SER A 649 3.89 35.48 2.66
CA SER A 649 4.74 34.34 2.28
C SER A 649 5.76 34.70 1.20
N GLU A 650 6.84 33.91 1.06
CA GLU A 650 7.81 34.15 -0.02
C GLU A 650 7.20 33.84 -1.41
N GLY A 651 6.15 33.01 -1.47
CA GLY A 651 5.25 32.89 -2.63
C GLY A 651 4.61 34.23 -2.96
N GLY A 652 3.77 34.78 -2.06
CA GLY A 652 3.09 36.06 -2.28
C GLY A 652 3.99 37.27 -2.55
N ARG A 653 5.25 37.22 -2.10
CA ARG A 653 6.29 38.25 -2.31
C ARG A 653 6.98 38.17 -3.67
N ALA A 654 7.15 36.98 -4.24
CA ALA A 654 7.92 36.80 -5.48
C ALA A 654 7.27 37.47 -6.72
N PRO A 655 5.95 37.42 -6.96
CA PRO A 655 5.27 38.16 -8.01
C PRO A 655 5.51 39.66 -7.97
N ILE A 656 5.31 40.29 -6.80
CA ILE A 656 5.44 41.74 -6.65
C ILE A 656 6.92 42.18 -6.71
N SER A 657 7.86 41.35 -6.24
CA SER A 657 9.31 41.54 -6.47
C SER A 657 9.72 41.39 -7.93
N ALA A 658 9.13 40.45 -8.68
CA ALA A 658 9.37 40.29 -10.12
C ALA A 658 8.88 41.52 -10.90
N VAL A 659 7.67 42.02 -10.60
CA VAL A 659 7.12 43.23 -11.23
C VAL A 659 7.92 44.48 -10.84
N ASN A 660 8.38 44.60 -9.58
CA ASN A 660 9.29 45.68 -9.16
C ASN A 660 10.61 45.65 -9.95
N ALA A 661 11.22 44.49 -10.17
CA ALA A 661 12.38 44.37 -11.04
C ALA A 661 12.07 44.77 -12.49
N GLY A 662 10.86 44.47 -13.00
CA GLY A 662 10.38 45.00 -14.29
C GLY A 662 10.37 46.53 -14.35
N TYR A 663 9.93 47.20 -13.28
CA TYR A 663 10.02 48.66 -13.12
C TYR A 663 11.48 49.16 -13.08
N LEU A 664 12.35 48.53 -12.27
CA LEU A 664 13.78 48.88 -12.18
C LEU A 664 14.53 48.70 -13.50
N LEU A 665 14.22 47.64 -14.26
CA LEU A 665 14.75 47.41 -15.61
C LEU A 665 14.30 48.50 -16.58
N ASN A 666 13.05 48.96 -16.49
CA ASN A 666 12.58 50.07 -17.30
C ASN A 666 13.29 51.39 -16.98
N ILE A 667 13.67 51.65 -15.73
CA ILE A 667 14.58 52.76 -15.37
C ILE A 667 15.98 52.53 -15.95
N ALA A 668 16.52 51.31 -15.81
CA ALA A 668 17.85 50.96 -16.31
C ALA A 668 17.97 51.07 -17.83
N GLU A 669 16.90 50.80 -18.59
CA GLU A 669 16.83 50.85 -20.05
C GLU A 669 16.54 52.24 -20.63
N THR A 670 15.69 53.03 -19.96
CA THR A 670 15.15 54.30 -20.49
C THR A 670 16.14 55.44 -20.26
N GLN A 671 17.29 55.27 -20.89
CA GLN A 671 18.52 56.04 -20.71
C GLN A 671 18.54 57.33 -21.53
N THR A 672 19.30 58.32 -21.05
CA THR A 672 19.41 59.63 -21.73
C THR A 672 20.14 59.54 -23.06
N LEU A 673 19.97 60.57 -23.88
CA LEU A 673 20.59 60.72 -25.20
C LEU A 673 22.07 60.31 -25.22
N SER A 674 22.87 60.87 -24.31
CA SER A 674 24.32 60.60 -24.20
C SER A 674 24.65 59.13 -23.94
N GLN A 675 23.82 58.42 -23.18
CA GLN A 675 23.99 57.02 -22.80
C GLN A 675 23.52 56.09 -23.94
N ARG A 676 22.52 56.52 -24.73
CA ARG A 676 21.97 55.77 -25.87
C ARG A 676 22.85 55.86 -27.11
N MET A 677 23.25 57.06 -27.52
CA MET A 677 23.86 57.31 -28.84
C MET A 677 25.22 58.04 -28.81
N GLY A 678 25.82 58.23 -27.63
CA GLY A 678 27.11 58.89 -27.46
C GLY A 678 27.04 60.39 -27.79
N GLU A 679 28.14 60.95 -28.31
CA GLU A 679 28.11 62.33 -28.83
C GLU A 679 27.55 62.38 -30.26
N LEU A 680 26.46 63.13 -30.44
CA LEU A 680 25.80 63.32 -31.74
C LEU A 680 26.26 64.58 -32.47
N ARG A 681 26.83 65.56 -31.78
CA ARG A 681 27.07 66.93 -32.29
C ARG A 681 28.11 67.01 -33.41
N ASP A 682 29.04 66.06 -33.46
CA ASP A 682 30.17 66.07 -34.41
C ASP A 682 29.96 65.11 -35.63
N SER A 683 28.79 64.46 -35.75
CA SER A 683 28.45 63.63 -36.93
C SER A 683 27.99 64.47 -38.12
N GLN A 684 28.43 64.10 -39.33
CA GLN A 684 28.11 64.81 -40.58
C GLN A 684 27.31 63.98 -41.60
N SER A 685 27.12 62.69 -41.37
CA SER A 685 26.44 61.75 -42.27
C SER A 685 24.92 61.98 -42.38
N GLU A 686 24.26 61.24 -43.27
CA GLU A 686 22.78 61.23 -43.38
C GLU A 686 22.13 60.02 -42.69
N GLY A 687 22.79 58.86 -42.66
CA GLY A 687 22.25 57.64 -42.08
C GLY A 687 23.16 57.06 -41.00
N ASP A 688 22.55 56.42 -40.00
CA ASP A 688 23.22 55.90 -38.82
C ASP A 688 22.65 54.53 -38.40
N ILE A 689 23.54 53.61 -38.02
CA ILE A 689 23.20 52.37 -37.32
C ILE A 689 24.04 52.31 -36.04
N TRP A 690 23.41 52.00 -34.92
CA TRP A 690 24.09 51.84 -33.63
C TRP A 690 23.70 50.55 -32.92
N VAL A 691 24.61 50.10 -32.05
CA VAL A 691 24.42 48.98 -31.13
C VAL A 691 25.05 49.32 -29.79
N ARG A 692 24.40 48.93 -28.69
CA ARG A 692 24.94 49.10 -27.35
C ARG A 692 24.65 47.88 -26.47
N GLY A 693 25.64 47.50 -25.68
CA GLY A 693 25.51 46.52 -24.60
C GLY A 693 25.57 47.24 -23.26
N PHE A 694 24.70 46.87 -22.34
CA PHE A 694 24.66 47.43 -20.99
C PHE A 694 24.34 46.36 -19.96
N GLY A 695 24.76 46.56 -18.72
CA GLY A 695 24.47 45.66 -17.62
C GLY A 695 24.77 46.30 -16.28
N GLY A 696 24.29 45.67 -15.21
CA GLY A 696 24.40 46.23 -13.87
C GLY A 696 23.68 45.36 -12.84
N GLY A 697 23.52 45.93 -11.65
CA GLY A 697 22.73 45.32 -10.59
C GLY A 697 22.04 46.32 -9.70
N PHE A 698 20.93 45.88 -9.12
CA PHE A 698 20.16 46.54 -8.06
C PHE A 698 20.16 45.65 -6.82
N ASP A 699 20.65 46.17 -5.70
CA ASP A 699 20.54 45.55 -4.39
C ASP A 699 19.34 46.22 -3.69
N SER A 700 18.23 45.49 -3.47
CA SER A 700 16.94 46.08 -3.08
C SER A 700 16.60 45.81 -1.62
N ARG A 701 16.32 46.89 -0.87
CA ARG A 701 15.88 46.89 0.54
C ARG A 701 14.49 47.51 0.60
N THR A 702 13.45 46.70 0.66
CA THR A 702 12.09 47.17 0.35
C THR A 702 11.16 47.06 1.57
N SER A 703 9.85 47.10 1.35
CA SER A 703 8.88 46.83 2.41
C SER A 703 8.82 45.33 2.74
N GLN A 704 8.19 45.01 3.88
CA GLN A 704 7.79 43.64 4.21
C GLN A 704 6.98 43.00 3.06
N ALA A 705 6.14 43.78 2.37
CA ALA A 705 5.21 43.29 1.38
C ALA A 705 5.88 42.91 0.04
N VAL A 706 6.96 43.59 -0.37
CA VAL A 706 7.65 43.28 -1.63
C VAL A 706 8.66 42.15 -1.46
N GLY A 707 9.73 42.37 -0.69
CA GLY A 707 10.90 41.48 -0.69
C GLY A 707 12.23 42.23 -0.71
N ASP A 708 13.16 41.86 0.15
CA ASP A 708 14.57 42.18 -0.10
C ASP A 708 15.04 41.22 -1.21
N PHE A 709 15.52 41.78 -2.32
CA PHE A 709 15.94 40.99 -3.48
C PHE A 709 17.08 41.66 -4.25
N ASP A 710 18.03 40.85 -4.71
CA ASP A 710 19.13 41.31 -5.56
C ASP A 710 18.80 40.99 -7.01
N THR A 711 19.02 41.94 -7.92
CA THR A 711 18.74 41.79 -9.35
C THR A 711 19.97 42.14 -10.18
N THR A 712 20.48 41.21 -10.98
CA THR A 712 21.57 41.46 -11.94
C THR A 712 21.07 41.33 -13.36
N TYR A 713 21.39 42.29 -14.23
CA TYR A 713 20.80 42.37 -15.57
C TYR A 713 21.85 42.63 -16.66
N GLY A 714 21.56 42.14 -17.86
CA GLY A 714 22.36 42.32 -19.06
C GLY A 714 21.47 42.46 -20.30
N GLY A 715 21.71 43.50 -21.09
CA GLY A 715 20.88 43.88 -22.23
C GLY A 715 21.68 44.31 -23.46
N THR A 716 21.06 44.16 -24.62
CA THR A 716 21.57 44.67 -25.90
C THR A 716 20.45 45.39 -26.63
N GLN A 717 20.74 46.59 -27.13
CA GLN A 717 19.86 47.39 -27.97
C GLN A 717 20.57 47.73 -29.28
N THR A 718 19.81 47.81 -30.36
CA THR A 718 20.27 48.34 -31.65
C THR A 718 19.22 49.29 -32.22
N GLY A 719 19.67 50.27 -32.99
CA GLY A 719 18.79 51.21 -33.67
C GLY A 719 19.35 51.66 -35.02
N ILE A 720 18.45 52.22 -35.81
CA ILE A 720 18.73 52.84 -37.10
C ILE A 720 18.00 54.19 -37.15
N ASP A 721 18.70 55.23 -37.57
CA ASP A 721 18.16 56.58 -37.69
C ASP A 721 18.61 57.28 -38.98
N LYS A 722 17.81 58.26 -39.38
CA LYS A 722 18.15 59.23 -40.43
C LYS A 722 18.27 60.62 -39.84
N ARG A 723 19.37 61.29 -40.16
CA ARG A 723 19.60 62.71 -39.90
C ARG A 723 18.99 63.57 -41.02
N LEU A 724 18.29 64.62 -40.60
CA LEU A 724 17.69 65.65 -41.44
C LEU A 724 18.27 67.01 -41.02
N MET A 725 18.74 67.80 -41.99
CA MET A 725 19.16 69.18 -41.71
C MET A 725 17.91 70.08 -41.62
N VAL A 726 17.84 70.92 -40.60
CA VAL A 726 16.72 71.83 -40.33
C VAL A 726 17.24 73.20 -39.94
N GLU A 727 16.39 74.23 -39.90
CA GLU A 727 16.82 75.58 -39.55
C GLU A 727 17.47 75.61 -38.15
N GLY A 728 18.71 76.11 -38.08
CA GLY A 728 19.51 76.17 -36.85
C GLY A 728 20.09 74.84 -36.35
N GLY A 729 19.81 73.68 -36.97
CA GLY A 729 20.15 72.40 -36.33
C GLY A 729 20.10 71.14 -37.20
N SER A 730 20.06 69.99 -36.51
CA SER A 730 19.89 68.66 -37.09
C SER A 730 18.82 67.89 -36.30
N LEU A 731 17.94 67.21 -37.02
CA LEU A 731 16.89 66.36 -36.48
C LEU A 731 17.17 64.91 -36.88
N TYR A 732 17.39 64.04 -35.90
CA TYR A 732 17.51 62.59 -36.08
C TYR A 732 16.15 61.95 -35.83
N ILE A 733 15.69 61.06 -36.71
CA ILE A 733 14.47 60.26 -36.51
C ILE A 733 14.82 58.80 -36.73
N GLY A 734 14.46 57.92 -35.79
CA GLY A 734 14.86 56.52 -35.84
C GLY A 734 13.95 55.55 -35.11
N ALA A 735 14.25 54.27 -35.30
CA ALA A 735 13.66 53.14 -34.62
C ALA A 735 14.74 52.33 -33.89
N MET A 736 14.37 51.67 -32.80
CA MET A 736 15.24 50.78 -32.03
C MET A 736 14.51 49.52 -31.61
N GLY A 737 15.27 48.46 -31.36
CA GLY A 737 14.81 47.23 -30.73
C GLY A 737 15.89 46.67 -29.81
N GLY A 738 15.49 45.88 -28.83
CA GLY A 738 16.43 45.28 -27.89
C GLY A 738 15.84 44.16 -27.05
N LEU A 739 16.74 43.47 -26.37
CA LEU A 739 16.43 42.44 -25.39
C LEU A 739 17.22 42.70 -24.10
N VAL A 740 16.60 42.43 -22.95
CA VAL A 740 17.25 42.44 -21.64
C VAL A 740 16.88 41.18 -20.90
N ASN A 741 17.88 40.47 -20.38
CA ASN A 741 17.68 39.39 -19.43
C ASN A 741 18.11 39.89 -18.05
N SER A 742 17.38 39.45 -17.04
CA SER A 742 17.61 39.82 -15.65
C SER A 742 17.45 38.58 -14.78
N ASP A 743 18.43 38.30 -13.93
CA ASP A 743 18.41 37.23 -12.95
C ASP A 743 18.19 37.84 -11.55
N GLN A 744 17.24 37.30 -10.80
CA GLN A 744 16.83 37.76 -9.48
C GLN A 744 17.16 36.72 -8.41
N LYS A 745 17.53 37.18 -7.21
CA LYS A 745 17.69 36.35 -6.02
C LYS A 745 16.73 36.84 -4.94
N TYR A 746 15.89 35.93 -4.48
CA TYR A 746 14.99 36.14 -3.34
C TYR A 746 15.58 35.49 -2.09
N LYS A 747 14.99 35.76 -0.93
CA LYS A 747 15.40 35.16 0.35
C LYS A 747 15.37 33.63 0.34
N THR A 748 14.42 33.00 -0.36
CA THR A 748 14.28 31.53 -0.48
C THR A 748 14.14 31.04 -1.93
N GLY A 749 14.78 31.71 -2.90
CA GLY A 749 14.71 31.26 -4.29
C GLY A 749 15.35 32.19 -5.32
N ASN A 750 14.94 32.02 -6.57
CA ASN A 750 15.36 32.88 -7.68
C ASN A 750 14.21 33.18 -8.64
N GLY A 751 14.44 34.18 -9.49
CA GLY A 751 13.54 34.53 -10.57
C GLY A 751 14.31 35.07 -11.77
N SER A 752 13.60 35.30 -12.86
CA SER A 752 14.12 36.04 -14.00
C SER A 752 13.05 36.91 -14.64
N VAL A 753 13.49 38.05 -15.18
CA VAL A 753 12.68 38.92 -16.02
C VAL A 753 13.33 39.00 -17.39
N LYS A 754 12.54 38.82 -18.45
CA LYS A 754 13.00 38.94 -19.84
C LYS A 754 12.16 39.99 -20.53
N ASN A 755 12.82 41.07 -20.98
CA ASN A 755 12.20 42.15 -21.72
C ASN A 755 12.55 42.05 -23.20
N TYR A 756 11.54 42.04 -24.08
CA TYR A 756 11.70 42.31 -25.51
C TYR A 756 11.02 43.64 -25.83
N HIS A 757 11.77 44.62 -26.32
CA HIS A 757 11.24 45.96 -26.54
C HIS A 757 11.54 46.54 -27.92
N LEU A 758 10.65 47.40 -28.38
CA LEU A 758 10.78 48.21 -29.58
C LEU A 758 10.48 49.68 -29.24
N GLY A 759 11.05 50.62 -29.98
CA GLY A 759 10.77 52.03 -29.76
C GLY A 759 11.06 52.91 -30.97
N LEU A 760 10.47 54.11 -30.96
CA LEU A 760 10.66 55.17 -31.93
C LEU A 760 11.20 56.41 -31.20
N TYR A 761 12.19 57.08 -31.76
CA TYR A 761 12.80 58.27 -31.17
C TYR A 761 13.05 59.39 -32.18
N SER A 762 13.11 60.61 -31.64
CA SER A 762 13.33 61.85 -32.39
C SER A 762 14.23 62.78 -31.58
N THR A 763 15.43 63.06 -32.08
CA THR A 763 16.42 63.91 -31.41
C THR A 763 16.71 65.17 -32.22
N TYR A 764 16.37 66.33 -31.69
CA TYR A 764 16.74 67.63 -32.26
C TYR A 764 17.97 68.21 -31.55
N ILE A 765 18.96 68.68 -32.32
CA ILE A 765 20.17 69.34 -31.82
C ILE A 765 20.37 70.67 -32.55
N HIS A 766 20.44 71.76 -31.79
CA HIS A 766 20.64 73.13 -32.29
C HIS A 766 22.10 73.57 -32.13
N GLN A 767 22.58 74.45 -33.02
CA GLN A 767 23.96 74.95 -33.05
C GLN A 767 24.39 75.73 -31.79
N SER A 768 23.46 76.14 -30.93
CA SER A 768 23.75 76.72 -29.60
C SER A 768 24.23 75.71 -28.56
N GLY A 769 24.20 74.40 -28.85
CA GLY A 769 24.41 73.34 -27.86
C GLY A 769 23.13 72.89 -27.15
N PHE A 770 21.97 73.47 -27.49
CA PHE A 770 20.65 73.00 -27.05
C PHE A 770 20.27 71.69 -27.75
N TYR A 771 19.59 70.80 -27.04
CA TYR A 771 18.94 69.63 -27.65
C TYR A 771 17.61 69.30 -26.97
N VAL A 772 16.77 68.58 -27.72
CA VAL A 772 15.60 67.86 -27.20
C VAL A 772 15.65 66.45 -27.76
N ASP A 773 15.53 65.44 -26.90
CA ASP A 773 15.35 64.05 -27.28
C ASP A 773 13.96 63.58 -26.86
N SER A 774 13.31 62.77 -27.70
CA SER A 774 12.05 62.12 -27.36
C SER A 774 12.04 60.66 -27.78
N LEU A 775 11.38 59.83 -26.98
CA LEU A 775 11.32 58.38 -27.12
C LEU A 775 9.92 57.88 -26.77
N ILE A 776 9.39 56.94 -27.56
CA ILE A 776 8.25 56.09 -27.20
C ILE A 776 8.73 54.63 -27.29
N LYS A 777 8.42 53.82 -26.27
CA LYS A 777 8.84 52.42 -26.14
C LYS A 777 7.66 51.51 -25.79
N PHE A 778 7.62 50.33 -26.40
CA PHE A 778 6.78 49.19 -26.05
C PHE A 778 7.67 48.02 -25.60
N SER A 779 7.26 47.29 -24.57
CA SER A 779 7.99 46.21 -23.92
C SER A 779 7.07 45.03 -23.61
N ASP A 780 7.46 43.82 -24.03
CA ASP A 780 6.94 42.54 -23.53
C ASP A 780 7.82 42.08 -22.38
N LEU A 781 7.26 41.93 -21.17
CA LEU A 781 7.95 41.51 -19.96
C LEU A 781 7.48 40.11 -19.56
N THR A 782 8.30 39.09 -19.81
CA THR A 782 8.07 37.74 -19.27
C THR A 782 8.70 37.62 -17.87
N TYR A 783 7.90 37.18 -16.90
CA TYR A 783 8.30 36.87 -15.52
C TYR A 783 8.31 35.36 -15.29
N ASP A 784 9.27 34.86 -14.53
CA ASP A 784 9.48 33.43 -14.26
C ASP A 784 10.18 33.25 -12.91
N PHE A 785 9.62 32.53 -11.94
CA PHE A 785 10.25 32.35 -10.62
C PHE A 785 10.07 30.97 -10.00
N GLY A 786 11.01 30.61 -9.11
CA GLY A 786 10.95 29.46 -8.22
C GLY A 786 11.45 29.82 -6.82
N VAL A 787 10.56 29.71 -5.83
CA VAL A 787 10.84 29.94 -4.40
C VAL A 787 10.53 28.69 -3.57
N ARG A 788 10.89 28.74 -2.29
CA ARG A 788 10.56 27.70 -1.30
C ARG A 788 9.56 28.22 -0.29
N ASP A 789 8.51 27.43 -0.09
CA ASP A 789 7.58 27.61 1.02
C ASP A 789 8.26 27.29 2.36
N THR A 790 7.55 27.58 3.45
CA THR A 790 7.98 27.25 4.82
C THR A 790 8.32 25.77 5.07
N ALA A 791 7.72 24.84 4.33
CA ALA A 791 7.95 23.40 4.45
C ALA A 791 9.10 22.89 3.55
N GLY A 792 9.65 23.75 2.68
CA GLY A 792 10.73 23.42 1.74
C GLY A 792 10.25 22.89 0.39
N ASN A 793 8.95 22.90 0.11
CA ASN A 793 8.38 22.58 -1.20
C ASN A 793 8.73 23.67 -2.23
N ASN A 794 8.74 23.32 -3.52
CA ASN A 794 9.03 24.27 -4.58
C ASN A 794 7.74 24.96 -5.07
N VAL A 795 7.66 26.27 -4.93
CA VAL A 795 6.56 27.10 -5.42
C VAL A 795 7.04 27.92 -6.61
N SER A 796 6.31 27.90 -7.72
CA SER A 796 6.73 28.56 -8.96
C SER A 796 5.56 29.03 -9.80
N ALA A 797 5.72 30.18 -10.46
CA ALA A 797 4.82 30.72 -11.47
C ALA A 797 5.58 31.37 -12.63
N LYS A 798 4.92 31.47 -13.78
CA LYS A 798 5.44 32.10 -15.00
C LYS A 798 4.31 32.82 -15.73
N THR A 799 4.53 34.06 -16.13
CA THR A 799 3.51 34.92 -16.76
C THR A 799 4.16 36.04 -17.61
N SER A 800 3.37 36.91 -18.24
CA SER A 800 3.85 38.00 -19.08
C SER A 800 2.93 39.23 -19.03
N SER A 801 3.49 40.43 -19.08
CA SER A 801 2.75 41.70 -19.12
C SER A 801 3.38 42.71 -20.08
N ASN A 802 2.59 43.63 -20.62
CA ASN A 802 3.06 44.69 -21.50
C ASN A 802 3.36 45.98 -20.73
N TYR A 803 4.46 46.65 -21.10
CA TYR A 803 4.83 47.96 -20.57
C TYR A 803 5.02 48.98 -21.69
N TYR A 804 4.45 50.17 -21.50
CA TYR A 804 4.48 51.28 -22.44
C TYR A 804 5.15 52.47 -21.77
N ALA A 805 6.06 53.15 -22.46
CA ALA A 805 6.68 54.37 -21.96
C ALA A 805 6.85 55.46 -23.01
N ALA A 806 6.81 56.71 -22.54
CA ALA A 806 7.17 57.89 -23.31
C ALA A 806 8.13 58.75 -22.47
N SER A 807 9.21 59.24 -23.08
CA SER A 807 10.21 60.10 -22.44
C SER A 807 10.51 61.31 -23.29
N ILE A 808 10.76 62.44 -22.63
CA ILE A 808 11.28 63.66 -23.25
C ILE A 808 12.41 64.24 -22.38
N GLU A 809 13.55 64.50 -23.01
CA GLU A 809 14.76 65.05 -22.40
C GLU A 809 15.10 66.36 -23.10
N ALA A 810 15.58 67.37 -22.36
CA ALA A 810 16.12 68.60 -22.93
C ALA A 810 17.34 69.08 -22.13
N GLY A 811 18.33 69.64 -22.82
CA GLY A 811 19.54 70.14 -22.18
C GLY A 811 20.28 71.17 -23.04
N GLN A 812 21.22 71.88 -22.43
CA GLN A 812 21.96 72.97 -23.07
C GLN A 812 23.43 72.94 -22.65
N ARG A 813 24.34 72.69 -23.60
CA ARG A 813 25.78 72.73 -23.34
C ARG A 813 26.30 74.17 -23.33
N PHE A 814 27.06 74.54 -22.32
CA PHE A 814 27.79 75.80 -22.23
C PHE A 814 29.30 75.52 -22.16
N HIS A 815 30.03 75.83 -23.23
CA HIS A 815 31.51 75.81 -23.20
C HIS A 815 32.05 77.08 -22.53
N PHE A 816 33.10 76.95 -21.74
CA PHE A 816 33.82 78.08 -21.13
C PHE A 816 34.82 78.76 -22.08
N ASN A 817 34.77 78.41 -23.38
CA ASN A 817 35.68 78.84 -24.43
C ASN A 817 34.89 79.22 -25.69
N GLN A 818 35.23 80.36 -26.29
CA GLN A 818 34.54 80.92 -27.47
C GLN A 818 34.54 79.99 -28.71
N LYS A 819 35.46 79.03 -28.77
CA LYS A 819 35.58 78.06 -29.87
C LYS A 819 34.67 76.82 -29.77
N GLN A 820 33.84 76.69 -28.72
CA GLN A 820 33.02 75.49 -28.47
C GLN A 820 33.84 74.17 -28.37
N GLU A 821 35.04 74.27 -27.77
CA GLU A 821 35.97 73.18 -27.46
C GLU A 821 36.53 73.34 -26.03
N GLY A 822 36.99 72.26 -25.40
CA GLY A 822 37.50 72.24 -24.03
C GLY A 822 36.38 72.09 -22.99
N LEU A 823 36.58 72.68 -21.80
CA LEU A 823 35.66 72.54 -20.67
C LEU A 823 34.24 73.04 -21.00
N TYR A 824 33.25 72.24 -20.58
CA TYR A 824 31.83 72.61 -20.63
C TYR A 824 31.06 72.17 -19.39
N ILE A 825 29.88 72.80 -19.21
CA ILE A 825 28.82 72.35 -18.32
C ILE A 825 27.52 72.20 -19.12
N GLU A 826 26.79 71.11 -18.92
CA GLU A 826 25.55 70.80 -19.63
C GLU A 826 24.47 70.41 -18.62
N PRO A 827 23.67 71.38 -18.11
CA PRO A 827 22.43 71.08 -17.41
C PRO A 827 21.43 70.35 -18.33
N GLN A 828 20.74 69.37 -17.76
CA GLN A 828 19.77 68.48 -18.40
C GLN A 828 18.52 68.34 -17.54
N VAL A 829 17.35 68.22 -18.17
CA VAL A 829 16.09 67.82 -17.53
C VAL A 829 15.40 66.75 -18.37
N GLN A 830 14.74 65.80 -17.73
CA GLN A 830 14.01 64.72 -18.39
C GLN A 830 12.71 64.42 -17.64
N LEU A 831 11.65 64.15 -18.39
CA LEU A 831 10.37 63.66 -17.90
C LEU A 831 10.04 62.34 -18.61
N THR A 832 9.74 61.30 -17.84
CA THR A 832 9.36 59.99 -18.35
C THR A 832 8.03 59.57 -17.73
N TYR A 833 7.12 59.10 -18.56
CA TYR A 833 5.86 58.47 -18.16
C TYR A 833 5.88 57.00 -18.58
N GLY A 834 5.37 56.12 -17.72
CA GLY A 834 5.26 54.69 -17.98
C GLY A 834 3.92 54.13 -17.50
N TYR A 835 3.48 53.05 -18.12
CA TYR A 835 2.28 52.29 -17.73
C TYR A 835 2.54 50.79 -17.96
N GLN A 836 2.25 49.97 -16.96
CA GLN A 836 2.23 48.51 -17.10
C GLN A 836 0.80 48.00 -17.04
N GLU A 837 0.47 46.99 -17.84
CA GLU A 837 -0.78 46.22 -17.69
C GLU A 837 -0.74 45.35 -16.42
N ASP A 838 -1.92 45.01 -15.90
CA ASP A 838 -2.04 44.10 -14.77
C ASP A 838 -1.53 42.68 -15.11
N THR A 839 -1.12 41.93 -14.10
CA THR A 839 -0.34 40.70 -14.26
C THR A 839 -0.82 39.62 -13.29
N ASP A 840 -1.44 38.55 -13.82
CA ASP A 840 -1.85 37.38 -13.06
C ASP A 840 -0.72 36.34 -12.97
N PHE A 841 -0.44 35.87 -11.76
CA PHE A 841 0.47 34.76 -11.45
C PHE A 841 -0.34 33.63 -10.82
N ASN A 842 -0.23 32.42 -11.39
CA ASN A 842 -0.83 31.20 -10.86
C ASN A 842 0.31 30.30 -10.37
N GLU A 843 0.42 30.07 -9.06
CA GLU A 843 1.52 29.34 -8.43
C GLU A 843 1.21 27.84 -8.27
N SER A 844 2.26 27.02 -8.30
CA SER A 844 2.16 25.56 -8.19
C SER A 844 1.64 25.01 -6.85
N ASN A 845 1.45 25.86 -5.83
CA ASN A 845 0.80 25.56 -4.55
C ASN A 845 -0.69 25.97 -4.50
N GLY A 846 -1.25 26.48 -5.61
CA GLY A 846 -2.62 26.97 -5.70
C GLY A 846 -2.83 28.44 -5.32
N LEU A 847 -1.78 29.18 -4.94
CA LEU A 847 -1.88 30.63 -4.70
C LEU A 847 -2.06 31.38 -6.03
N GLN A 848 -2.98 32.34 -6.05
CA GLN A 848 -3.17 33.28 -7.14
C GLN A 848 -2.72 34.66 -6.68
N VAL A 849 -1.81 35.29 -7.42
CA VAL A 849 -1.35 36.65 -7.14
C VAL A 849 -1.55 37.53 -8.35
N ARG A 850 -2.38 38.57 -8.22
CA ARG A 850 -2.61 39.56 -9.29
C ARG A 850 -2.01 40.89 -8.91
N VAL A 851 -1.02 41.36 -9.67
CA VAL A 851 -0.48 42.71 -9.53
C VAL A 851 -1.25 43.63 -10.48
N ASP A 852 -1.89 44.69 -9.97
CA ASP A 852 -2.70 45.61 -10.78
C ASP A 852 -1.83 46.57 -11.62
N SER A 853 -2.43 47.14 -12.65
CA SER A 853 -1.77 48.03 -13.60
C SER A 853 -1.28 49.33 -12.93
N TYR A 854 0.02 49.59 -12.93
CA TYR A 854 0.61 50.78 -12.29
C TYR A 854 1.06 51.85 -13.30
N GLN A 855 1.20 53.09 -12.81
CA GLN A 855 1.73 54.23 -13.58
C GLN A 855 3.04 54.74 -12.99
N SER A 856 4.08 54.86 -13.81
CA SER A 856 5.32 55.58 -13.49
C SER A 856 5.24 57.01 -14.00
N LEU A 857 5.73 57.97 -13.21
CA LEU A 857 5.94 59.35 -13.63
C LEU A 857 7.21 59.88 -12.98
N GLN A 858 8.30 59.88 -13.74
CA GLN A 858 9.64 60.22 -13.29
C GLN A 858 10.10 61.58 -13.81
N SER A 859 10.69 62.40 -12.93
CA SER A 859 11.46 63.58 -13.35
C SER A 859 12.92 63.44 -12.96
N ARG A 860 13.82 63.73 -13.88
CA ARG A 860 15.27 63.85 -13.63
C ARG A 860 15.72 65.29 -13.88
N ALA A 861 16.56 65.80 -12.99
CA ALA A 861 17.35 67.01 -13.19
C ALA A 861 18.82 66.64 -13.03
N GLY A 862 19.66 67.03 -13.98
CA GLY A 862 21.06 66.61 -14.05
C GLY A 862 22.00 67.68 -14.57
N VAL A 863 23.29 67.42 -14.39
CA VAL A 863 24.37 68.21 -14.97
C VAL A 863 25.53 67.31 -15.35
N ASN A 864 26.00 67.46 -16.58
CA ASN A 864 27.25 66.86 -17.04
C ASN A 864 28.34 67.93 -17.04
N MET A 865 29.54 67.58 -16.60
CA MET A 865 30.72 68.43 -16.64
C MET A 865 31.80 67.68 -17.41
N GLY A 866 32.34 68.25 -18.48
CA GLY A 866 33.22 67.51 -19.38
C GLY A 866 34.19 68.38 -20.16
N TYR A 867 34.96 67.72 -21.02
CA TYR A 867 36.01 68.31 -21.85
C TYR A 867 35.93 67.80 -23.29
N ASP A 868 35.69 68.69 -24.24
CA ASP A 868 35.55 68.37 -25.68
C ASP A 868 36.88 68.62 -26.43
N VAL A 869 37.47 67.56 -27.01
CA VAL A 869 38.65 67.62 -27.88
C VAL A 869 38.19 67.39 -29.33
N LYS A 870 37.92 68.47 -30.08
CA LYS A 870 37.43 68.37 -31.47
C LYS A 870 38.54 68.43 -32.52
N ASN A 871 39.59 69.22 -32.28
CA ASN A 871 40.70 69.41 -33.21
C ASN A 871 41.78 68.31 -33.07
N SER A 872 41.38 67.05 -33.26
CA SER A 872 42.21 65.84 -33.08
C SER A 872 41.94 64.83 -34.21
N PRO A 873 42.91 63.99 -34.64
CA PRO A 873 42.67 62.85 -35.52
C PRO A 873 41.68 61.81 -34.96
N MET A 874 41.49 61.81 -33.64
CA MET A 874 40.43 61.10 -32.94
C MET A 874 39.74 62.10 -31.99
N PRO A 875 38.61 62.71 -32.39
CA PRO A 875 37.82 63.56 -31.50
C PRO A 875 37.39 62.78 -30.25
N LEU A 876 37.46 63.43 -29.09
CA LEU A 876 37.28 62.81 -27.78
C LEU A 876 36.50 63.72 -26.83
N ASN A 877 35.50 63.17 -26.17
CA ASN A 877 34.67 63.81 -25.17
C ASN A 877 34.75 62.98 -23.88
N VAL A 878 35.16 63.59 -22.76
CA VAL A 878 35.24 62.94 -21.43
C VAL A 878 34.43 63.74 -20.42
N TYR A 879 33.61 63.09 -19.61
CA TYR A 879 32.71 63.76 -18.68
C TYR A 879 32.49 63.02 -17.36
N ALA A 880 32.10 63.80 -16.35
CA ALA A 880 31.39 63.33 -15.17
C ALA A 880 29.91 63.73 -15.26
N LYS A 881 29.04 62.91 -14.66
CA LYS A 881 27.58 63.07 -14.62
C LYS A 881 27.15 63.14 -13.15
N LEU A 882 26.27 64.09 -12.83
CA LEU A 882 25.52 64.11 -11.58
C LEU A 882 24.04 64.30 -11.90
N SER A 883 23.15 63.55 -11.25
CA SER A 883 21.71 63.66 -11.49
C SER A 883 20.89 63.31 -10.25
N TYR A 884 19.85 64.10 -10.03
CA TYR A 884 18.78 63.81 -9.08
C TYR A 884 17.55 63.33 -9.86
N ILE A 885 17.01 62.17 -9.46
CA ILE A 885 15.83 61.56 -10.06
C ILE A 885 14.76 61.46 -8.97
N LYS A 886 13.52 61.81 -9.30
CA LYS A 886 12.36 61.63 -8.41
C LYS A 886 11.20 60.98 -9.17
N GLU A 887 10.67 59.92 -8.59
CA GLU A 887 9.36 59.37 -8.94
C GLU A 887 8.23 60.20 -8.30
N HIS A 888 7.14 60.41 -9.03
CA HIS A 888 5.94 61.15 -8.56
C HIS A 888 4.66 60.31 -8.59
N LYS A 889 4.69 59.17 -9.29
CA LYS A 889 3.71 58.07 -9.24
C LYS A 889 4.47 56.78 -9.43
N ALA A 890 4.25 55.78 -8.59
CA ALA A 890 4.62 54.38 -8.83
C ALA A 890 3.90 53.47 -7.81
N ASP A 891 2.67 53.85 -7.48
CA ASP A 891 1.83 53.18 -6.50
C ASP A 891 1.10 52.03 -7.20
N VAL A 892 1.01 50.88 -6.53
CA VAL A 892 0.54 49.62 -7.08
C VAL A 892 -0.23 48.83 -6.02
N ASP A 893 -1.40 48.35 -6.41
CA ASP A 893 -2.15 47.38 -5.62
C ASP A 893 -1.85 45.96 -6.13
N PHE A 894 -1.87 44.97 -5.24
CA PHE A 894 -1.80 43.57 -5.61
C PHE A 894 -2.73 42.72 -4.75
N ARG A 895 -3.20 41.59 -5.28
CA ARG A 895 -4.12 40.69 -4.59
C ARG A 895 -3.47 39.35 -4.32
N LEU A 896 -3.63 38.87 -3.09
CA LEU A 896 -3.29 37.53 -2.63
C LEU A 896 -4.62 36.76 -2.50
N ASN A 897 -4.93 35.91 -3.47
CA ASN A 897 -6.27 35.43 -3.74
C ASN A 897 -7.28 36.61 -3.79
N ASN A 898 -8.21 36.76 -2.85
CA ASN A 898 -9.13 37.92 -2.82
C ASN A 898 -8.66 39.11 -1.97
N THR A 899 -7.62 38.96 -1.14
CA THR A 899 -7.15 40.04 -0.24
C THR A 899 -6.27 41.03 -0.99
N THR A 900 -6.59 42.33 -0.91
CA THR A 900 -5.82 43.39 -1.58
C THR A 900 -4.83 44.06 -0.63
N GLU A 901 -3.57 44.14 -1.07
CA GLU A 901 -2.47 44.88 -0.46
C GLU A 901 -2.07 46.06 -1.36
N SER A 902 -1.55 47.13 -0.77
CA SER A 902 -1.09 48.35 -1.49
C SER A 902 0.36 48.67 -1.15
N GLU A 903 1.13 49.10 -2.16
CA GLU A 903 2.56 49.35 -2.09
C GLU A 903 3.01 50.46 -3.07
N SER A 904 4.25 50.94 -2.99
CA SER A 904 4.79 51.91 -3.94
C SER A 904 6.24 51.61 -4.32
N PHE A 905 6.50 51.38 -5.62
CA PHE A 905 7.87 51.17 -6.11
C PHE A 905 8.71 52.45 -6.13
N GLY A 906 8.06 53.61 -6.00
CA GLY A 906 8.64 54.95 -6.17
C GLY A 906 9.71 55.31 -5.14
N ASP A 907 10.71 56.06 -5.59
CA ASP A 907 11.81 56.55 -4.76
C ASP A 907 12.50 57.81 -5.35
N LYS A 908 13.54 58.31 -4.68
CA LYS A 908 14.39 59.44 -5.06
C LYS A 908 15.85 58.97 -5.16
N TRP A 909 16.49 59.21 -6.29
CA TRP A 909 17.84 58.71 -6.56
C TRP A 909 18.84 59.85 -6.69
N LEU A 910 20.04 59.67 -6.13
CA LEU A 910 21.23 60.44 -6.47
C LEU A 910 22.16 59.57 -7.31
N LEU A 911 22.31 59.90 -8.59
CA LEU A 911 23.16 59.21 -9.56
C LEU A 911 24.43 60.02 -9.82
N ALA A 912 25.58 59.36 -9.70
CA ALA A 912 26.89 59.88 -10.09
C ALA A 912 27.55 58.93 -11.09
N GLY A 913 28.28 59.47 -12.06
CA GLY A 913 28.92 58.66 -13.10
C GLY A 913 30.05 59.35 -13.83
N ILE A 914 30.79 58.55 -14.60
CA ILE A 914 31.83 59.01 -15.52
C ILE A 914 31.68 58.30 -16.86
N GLY A 915 32.04 58.98 -17.94
CA GLY A 915 31.99 58.39 -19.27
C GLY A 915 32.89 59.08 -20.28
N VAL A 916 33.02 58.42 -21.43
CA VAL A 916 33.87 58.82 -22.55
C VAL A 916 33.18 58.49 -23.86
N SER A 917 33.27 59.39 -24.84
CA SER A 917 32.89 59.13 -26.23
C SER A 917 34.03 59.54 -27.17
N ALA A 918 34.31 58.71 -28.17
CA ALA A 918 35.45 58.87 -29.07
C ALA A 918 35.04 58.57 -30.51
N GLN A 919 35.36 59.48 -31.45
CA GLN A 919 35.19 59.27 -32.88
C GLN A 919 36.49 58.72 -33.46
N VAL A 920 36.53 57.40 -33.70
CA VAL A 920 37.74 56.65 -34.11
C VAL A 920 37.98 56.75 -35.63
N SER A 921 36.93 57.06 -36.40
CA SER A 921 37.06 57.53 -37.79
C SER A 921 35.86 58.39 -38.17
N ALA A 922 35.90 59.05 -39.33
CA ALA A 922 34.80 59.87 -39.85
C ALA A 922 33.44 59.13 -39.98
N LYS A 923 33.43 57.79 -39.91
CA LYS A 923 32.22 56.94 -39.95
C LYS A 923 32.02 56.04 -38.72
N GLN A 924 32.86 56.15 -37.69
CA GLN A 924 32.82 55.24 -36.53
C GLN A 924 33.02 55.99 -35.21
N ALA A 925 32.08 55.82 -34.29
CA ALA A 925 32.17 56.34 -32.93
C ALA A 925 31.88 55.24 -31.89
N PHE A 926 32.48 55.40 -30.71
CA PHE A 926 32.29 54.54 -29.54
C PHE A 926 31.96 55.39 -28.32
N HIS A 927 31.25 54.83 -27.35
CA HIS A 927 31.08 55.43 -26.01
C HIS A 927 31.07 54.37 -24.90
N ILE A 928 31.50 54.76 -23.71
CA ILE A 928 31.47 53.93 -22.49
C ILE A 928 31.05 54.81 -21.31
N ASP A 929 30.12 54.34 -20.47
CA ASP A 929 29.72 54.94 -19.20
C ASP A 929 29.86 53.95 -18.05
N ILE A 930 30.23 54.46 -16.87
CA ILE A 930 30.13 53.76 -15.58
C ILE A 930 29.41 54.67 -14.59
N GLU A 931 28.35 54.17 -13.97
CA GLU A 931 27.47 54.96 -13.09
C GLU A 931 27.11 54.17 -11.82
N LYS A 932 26.99 54.88 -10.68
CA LYS A 932 26.38 54.36 -9.44
C LYS A 932 25.27 55.33 -9.01
N ALA A 933 24.12 54.78 -8.62
CA ALA A 933 23.04 55.54 -8.01
C ALA A 933 22.63 54.91 -6.66
N ASN A 934 22.22 55.77 -5.73
CA ASN A 934 21.68 55.37 -4.43
C ASN A 934 20.30 56.00 -4.25
N SER A 935 19.37 55.27 -3.63
CA SER A 935 18.09 55.77 -3.13
C SER A 935 17.83 55.27 -1.70
N ASP A 936 16.64 55.50 -1.13
CA ASP A 936 16.28 55.01 0.20
C ASP A 936 16.02 53.48 0.19
N LYS A 937 15.53 52.92 -0.94
CA LYS A 937 15.19 51.50 -1.15
C LYS A 937 16.20 50.69 -1.98
N TYR A 938 17.04 51.32 -2.78
CA TYR A 938 17.84 50.61 -3.79
C TYR A 938 19.28 51.16 -3.90
N GLU A 939 20.27 50.27 -3.98
CA GLU A 939 21.62 50.60 -4.46
C GLU A 939 21.82 50.06 -5.89
N HIS A 940 22.34 50.89 -6.80
CA HIS A 940 22.44 50.58 -8.22
C HIS A 940 23.84 50.83 -8.77
N TYR A 941 24.35 49.90 -9.57
CA TYR A 941 25.58 50.08 -10.35
C TYR A 941 25.36 49.67 -11.81
N ARG A 942 25.99 50.38 -12.75
CA ARG A 942 25.82 50.12 -14.19
C ARG A 942 27.08 50.36 -15.01
N PHE A 943 27.27 49.49 -16.01
CA PHE A 943 28.17 49.67 -17.15
C PHE A 943 27.35 49.77 -18.44
N ASN A 944 27.74 50.66 -19.35
CA ASN A 944 27.14 50.83 -20.68
C ASN A 944 28.25 51.05 -21.70
N ALA A 945 28.19 50.38 -22.85
CA ALA A 945 29.12 50.57 -23.95
C ALA A 945 28.40 50.50 -25.30
N GLY A 946 28.69 51.45 -26.20
CA GLY A 946 28.05 51.57 -27.50
C GLY A 946 29.03 51.78 -28.65
N TYR A 947 28.56 51.42 -29.84
CA TYR A 947 29.21 51.64 -31.13
C TYR A 947 28.19 52.18 -32.13
N ARG A 948 28.60 53.17 -32.93
CA ARG A 948 27.80 53.80 -33.99
C ARG A 948 28.58 53.82 -35.29
N PHE A 949 27.91 53.39 -36.37
CA PHE A 949 28.40 53.47 -37.75
C PHE A 949 27.53 54.43 -38.56
N SER A 950 28.16 55.48 -39.08
CA SER A 950 27.51 56.58 -39.81
C SER A 950 27.87 56.50 -41.30
N PHE A 951 26.88 56.49 -42.21
CA PHE A 951 27.10 56.20 -43.64
C PHE A 951 26.71 57.34 -44.60
#